data_AF-A0A558AZC3-F1
#
_entry.id   AF-A0A558AZC3-F1
#
_cell.length_a   1.000
_cell.length_b   1.000
_cell.length_c   1.000
_cell.angle_alpha   90.00
_cell.angle_beta   90.00
_cell.angle_gamma   90.00
#
_symmetry.space_group_name_H-M   'P 1'
#
loop_
_entity.id
_entity.type
_entity.pdbx_description
1 polymer ?
#
loop_
_entity_poly.entity_id
_entity_poly.type
_entity_poly.pdbx_seq_one_letter_code
_entity_poly.pdbx_strand_id
1 'polypeptide(L)'
;MAATGTLDTLYKLKKEILKSDNDVLVSQIDHAIMKTYKDQLVFSFIGHYSAGKSSLINHLLDQDILPSSPVPTTSNTVAVEIGEASEIQAFVDQYRYIPLESYEALRSLNTRDLDITSISMNVPHKQFKERTVFQDTPGVDSNTQSHEDSANRFLLNSDYIFFTVEYNHVESEHNMKLLKEISELEIPFSLIINQIDKHDDAELSMDTFMSRIKKTLGHWNIEPAHIFTTSIYESPYNEVVQVAAEISRMEENRSVYEVQYHERIVHNIEHRQLQYLEDAAEDMKSRLDLSETPTKKAVEGQITYLEQALGNSEISCLHRDPEALRSHVQSSLKDIVTNSYLYPHQVKSAIEAYLKVRAGEIQPGGLFGKKKKMQALIEEHRNKIGSEIDPVIQTEINAPVNGLFDKLGLEGAPFRYRWNRDVLIEEEITTLSSAYIMNYLDKLKRAIGSDITSSAMEHMQHLEIREQPQSATSSELAETLRSYQSLKKTLELVESIETANYRHFYIHLDDEMDKLDLTEAISRDFEEEASDTHDYKDSMADGRIEEMDTAYYRQLVDILKDHPRYSDYRSIITDKLERIDQGAVNISVFGGFSAGKTTFINALMGGAHLTTSPNPTTATITEITGSGGSHARYKTEADLVQSLQVITNHEGSTVADFLPWIRRSRSKVKEAHIPFIDGILSHFDTHQVHLGQDIEMETGALIDMISTDEEAIFIHKAFLSMDTPFTDRFTITDSPGINSINDRHTKETHSIIAGSDMIIYVSYYNHVFSRSDEQFLQYIKSIKGPDFPIIFIVNAVDLMQSEDDLKKVMDYINSSLEQLEIEHRIFPVSSRQALEDGDAGFETAKDEITALASHNASSIQYRSMKETAEQLKRAIASNRERYHDRHALQAEIEAARSRVSDMIDRFTVISVAPTLHQELGIILSHTKKQLTLKLYDQLKSLISPVDMKNGHFLSDNRAYLTNVIDQHLGLETATSFNAVYHKAEREIAQMISQLNDDLKETQTAHHIDSVYAEHAQPTVAIDGSRLTGYERPLARARNKAREFRSLLLELAEAIIDSIDEETMQGEMTNMIDTYLADVDEKMKKQLVPIRQSLSEPLPEISEEVYRADTALAATIENLEVVNA
;
A
#
# COMPACT_ATOMS: atom_id res chain seq x y z
N MET A 1 13.76 39.31 17.03
CA MET A 1 14.66 39.72 15.92
C MET A 1 15.10 38.52 15.07
N ALA A 2 15.37 37.34 15.66
CA ALA A 2 15.70 36.13 14.88
C ALA A 2 14.50 35.59 14.07
N ALA A 3 13.34 35.38 14.70
CA ALA A 3 12.11 34.93 14.02
C ALA A 3 11.73 35.76 12.78
N THR A 4 11.89 37.09 12.84
CA THR A 4 11.57 38.01 11.72
C THR A 4 12.51 37.83 10.52
N GLY A 5 13.78 37.47 10.76
CA GLY A 5 14.76 37.19 9.70
C GLY A 5 14.58 35.80 9.08
N THR A 6 14.20 34.81 9.88
CA THR A 6 13.88 33.47 9.37
C THR A 6 12.60 33.51 8.53
N LEU A 7 11.55 34.19 9.01
CA LEU A 7 10.30 34.33 8.27
C LEU A 7 10.54 34.99 6.91
N ASP A 8 11.31 36.08 6.86
CA ASP A 8 11.73 36.73 5.62
C ASP A 8 12.48 35.77 4.67
N THR A 9 13.37 34.95 5.21
CA THR A 9 14.13 33.95 4.44
C THR A 9 13.20 32.86 3.88
N LEU A 10 12.29 32.32 4.70
CA LEU A 10 11.33 31.28 4.28
C LEU A 10 10.37 31.81 3.21
N TYR A 11 9.87 33.04 3.32
CA TYR A 11 9.02 33.62 2.26
C TYR A 11 9.77 33.85 0.95
N LYS A 12 11.03 34.29 1.00
CA LYS A 12 11.86 34.43 -0.20
C LYS A 12 12.14 33.08 -0.84
N LEU A 13 12.41 32.06 -0.03
CA LEU A 13 12.61 30.69 -0.48
C LEU A 13 11.31 30.12 -1.08
N LYS A 14 10.14 30.36 -0.47
CA LYS A 14 8.83 29.99 -1.02
C LYS A 14 8.61 30.60 -2.40
N LYS A 15 8.89 31.88 -2.58
CA LYS A 15 8.81 32.55 -3.90
C LYS A 15 9.76 31.95 -4.93
N GLU A 16 10.91 31.45 -4.50
CA GLU A 16 11.83 30.76 -5.39
C GLU A 16 11.33 29.37 -5.78
N ILE A 17 10.81 28.60 -4.81
CA ILE A 17 10.22 27.27 -5.04
C ILE A 17 9.01 27.38 -5.97
N LEU A 18 8.16 28.41 -5.82
CA LEU A 18 7.01 28.66 -6.71
C LEU A 18 7.37 28.94 -8.18
N LYS A 19 8.65 29.21 -8.50
CA LYS A 19 9.11 29.32 -9.89
C LYS A 19 9.34 27.94 -10.54
N SER A 20 9.34 26.89 -9.73
CA SER A 20 9.39 25.47 -10.08
C SER A 20 8.04 24.79 -9.78
N ASP A 21 7.82 23.61 -10.38
CA ASP A 21 6.57 22.84 -10.20
C ASP A 21 6.67 21.88 -8.99
N ASN A 22 7.20 22.35 -7.86
CA ASN A 22 7.42 21.56 -6.64
C ASN A 22 6.34 21.80 -5.57
N ASP A 23 5.10 21.41 -5.87
CA ASP A 23 3.93 21.63 -5.00
C ASP A 23 4.08 20.99 -3.61
N VAL A 24 4.79 19.85 -3.53
CA VAL A 24 5.04 19.13 -2.28
C VAL A 24 5.90 19.99 -1.33
N LEU A 25 6.96 20.61 -1.85
CA LEU A 25 7.83 21.46 -1.04
C LEU A 25 7.19 22.81 -0.71
N VAL A 26 6.31 23.33 -1.57
CA VAL A 26 5.49 24.51 -1.27
C VAL A 26 4.61 24.26 -0.04
N SER A 27 3.95 23.10 0.03
CA SER A 27 3.17 22.71 1.22
C SER A 27 4.06 22.60 2.47
N GLN A 28 5.27 22.05 2.37
CA GLN A 28 6.18 21.93 3.51
C GLN A 28 6.66 23.28 4.05
N ILE A 29 7.05 24.20 3.15
CA ILE A 29 7.51 25.53 3.58
C ILE A 29 6.38 26.37 4.18
N ASP A 30 5.15 26.16 3.75
CA ASP A 30 3.97 26.82 4.30
C ASP A 30 3.75 26.49 5.79
N HIS A 31 3.92 25.21 6.16
CA HIS A 31 3.86 24.83 7.57
C HIS A 31 5.04 25.40 8.37
N ALA A 32 6.25 25.45 7.80
CA ALA A 32 7.41 26.06 8.46
C ALA A 32 7.21 27.57 8.69
N ILE A 33 6.62 28.27 7.71
CA ILE A 33 6.24 29.69 7.83
C ILE A 33 5.21 29.86 8.94
N MET A 34 4.14 29.04 8.96
CA MET A 34 3.09 29.11 9.97
C MET A 34 3.64 28.88 11.39
N LYS A 35 4.46 27.84 11.58
CA LYS A 35 5.12 27.55 12.86
C LYS A 35 6.00 28.71 13.32
N THR A 36 6.80 29.27 12.41
CA THR A 36 7.69 30.41 12.70
C THR A 36 6.91 31.70 13.01
N TYR A 37 5.79 31.92 12.31
CA TYR A 37 4.90 33.06 12.54
C TYR A 37 4.18 32.97 13.89
N LYS A 38 3.63 31.80 14.22
CA LYS A 38 2.99 31.52 15.51
C LYS A 38 3.97 31.39 16.67
N ASP A 39 5.28 31.39 16.39
CA ASP A 39 6.35 31.22 17.38
C ASP A 39 6.10 29.97 18.23
N GLN A 40 5.93 28.81 17.58
CA GLN A 40 5.59 27.53 18.24
C GLN A 40 6.82 26.69 18.59
N LEU A 41 6.77 26.01 19.75
CA LEU A 41 7.74 25.00 20.17
C LEU A 41 7.07 23.62 20.07
N VAL A 42 7.51 22.81 19.12
CA VAL A 42 6.85 21.58 18.68
C VAL A 42 7.60 20.34 19.17
N PHE A 43 6.95 19.56 20.02
CA PHE A 43 7.38 18.25 20.49
C PHE A 43 6.60 17.16 19.76
N SER A 44 7.30 16.34 18.97
CA SER A 44 6.65 15.29 18.18
C SER A 44 6.85 13.92 18.78
N PHE A 45 5.76 13.20 19.01
CA PHE A 45 5.77 11.82 19.48
C PHE A 45 5.64 10.89 18.28
N ILE A 46 6.71 10.15 17.99
CA ILE A 46 6.85 9.32 16.79
C ILE A 46 7.05 7.87 17.17
N GLY A 47 6.42 6.93 16.48
CA GLY A 47 6.54 5.50 16.75
C GLY A 47 5.40 4.69 16.13
N HIS A 48 5.52 3.36 16.18
CA HIS A 48 4.48 2.44 15.70
C HIS A 48 3.10 2.78 16.26
N TYR A 49 2.05 2.41 15.53
CA TYR A 49 0.66 2.75 15.90
C TYR A 49 0.35 2.42 17.38
N SER A 50 0.74 1.23 17.82
CA SER A 50 0.51 0.67 19.16
C SER A 50 1.43 1.16 20.27
N ALA A 51 2.42 2.02 19.97
CA ALA A 51 3.42 2.43 20.95
C ALA A 51 2.86 3.28 22.10
N GLY A 52 1.55 3.61 22.08
CA GLY A 52 0.86 4.34 23.15
C GLY A 52 1.16 5.84 23.18
N LYS A 53 1.41 6.45 22.01
CA LYS A 53 1.79 7.87 21.85
C LYS A 53 0.69 8.82 22.31
N SER A 54 -0.53 8.64 21.79
CA SER A 54 -1.71 9.45 22.13
C SER A 54 -2.03 9.35 23.61
N SER A 55 -2.00 8.13 24.17
CA SER A 55 -2.20 7.88 25.60
C SER A 55 -1.13 8.52 26.48
N LEU A 56 0.14 8.52 26.03
CA LEU A 56 1.24 9.18 26.74
C LEU A 56 1.08 10.70 26.72
N ILE A 57 0.66 11.29 25.60
CA ILE A 57 0.37 12.73 25.51
C ILE A 57 -0.78 13.11 26.43
N ASN A 58 -1.90 12.35 26.42
CA ASN A 58 -3.02 12.57 27.33
C ASN A 58 -2.57 12.52 28.80
N HIS A 59 -1.72 11.55 29.14
CA HIS A 59 -1.17 11.41 30.49
C HIS A 59 -0.25 12.58 30.88
N LEU A 60 0.59 13.08 29.95
CA LEU A 60 1.43 14.27 30.18
C LEU A 60 0.61 15.54 30.37
N LEU A 61 -0.54 15.64 29.70
CA LEU A 61 -1.44 16.80 29.76
C LEU A 61 -2.49 16.72 30.90
N ASP A 62 -2.53 15.60 31.64
CA ASP A 62 -3.55 15.32 32.66
C ASP A 62 -5.00 15.50 32.13
N GLN A 63 -5.20 15.20 30.84
CA GLN A 63 -6.45 15.42 30.11
C GLN A 63 -6.62 14.38 29.00
N ASP A 64 -7.85 13.89 28.83
CA ASP A 64 -8.18 12.90 27.79
C ASP A 64 -8.71 13.60 26.54
N ILE A 65 -7.79 14.03 25.67
CA ILE A 65 -8.08 14.94 24.54
C ILE A 65 -7.87 14.24 23.20
N LEU A 66 -6.80 13.44 23.08
CA LEU A 66 -6.52 12.62 21.91
C LEU A 66 -7.24 11.28 22.03
N PRO A 67 -7.70 10.68 20.92
CA PRO A 67 -8.24 9.33 20.97
C PRO A 67 -7.15 8.35 21.41
N SER A 68 -7.36 7.64 22.50
CA SER A 68 -6.50 6.54 22.97
C SER A 68 -6.88 5.18 22.37
N SER A 69 -7.82 5.16 21.41
CA SER A 69 -8.39 3.93 20.86
C SER A 69 -7.32 3.08 20.17
N PRO A 70 -7.29 1.76 20.40
CA PRO A 70 -6.37 0.84 19.73
C PRO A 70 -6.76 0.52 18.28
N VAL A 71 -7.81 1.14 17.75
CA VAL A 71 -8.28 0.97 16.36
C VAL A 71 -7.60 1.98 15.44
N PRO A 72 -6.97 1.56 14.32
CA PRO A 72 -6.28 2.46 13.39
C PRO A 72 -7.07 3.73 13.08
N THR A 73 -6.71 4.85 13.71
CA THR A 73 -7.33 6.14 13.39
C THR A 73 -6.83 6.63 12.04
N THR A 74 -7.74 7.21 11.24
CA THR A 74 -7.48 7.76 9.91
C THR A 74 -6.21 8.62 9.85
N SER A 75 -5.61 8.72 8.66
CA SER A 75 -4.35 9.40 8.27
C SER A 75 -4.15 10.87 8.70
N ASN A 76 -5.02 11.42 9.54
CA ASN A 76 -5.07 12.81 9.93
C ASN A 76 -4.15 13.05 11.11
N THR A 77 -3.45 14.16 11.08
CA THR A 77 -2.42 14.48 12.08
C THR A 77 -2.92 15.47 13.09
N VAL A 78 -2.69 15.16 14.37
CA VAL A 78 -3.24 15.90 15.49
C VAL A 78 -2.13 16.66 16.21
N ALA A 79 -2.33 17.96 16.38
CA ALA A 79 -1.47 18.84 17.13
C ALA A 79 -2.27 19.46 18.28
N VAL A 80 -1.78 19.30 19.51
CA VAL A 80 -2.34 19.90 20.71
C VAL A 80 -1.48 21.08 21.10
N GLU A 81 -1.98 22.29 20.89
CA GLU A 81 -1.35 23.55 21.27
C GLU A 81 -1.83 24.01 22.64
N ILE A 82 -0.90 24.45 23.49
CA ILE A 82 -1.23 25.01 24.81
C ILE A 82 -1.61 26.48 24.68
N GLY A 83 -2.78 26.87 25.21
CA GLY A 83 -3.29 28.24 25.20
C GLY A 83 -4.56 28.46 26.04
N GLU A 84 -5.15 29.66 25.96
CA GLU A 84 -6.16 30.13 26.94
C GLU A 84 -7.59 29.60 26.72
N ALA A 85 -7.95 29.17 25.51
CA ALA A 85 -9.32 28.77 25.16
C ALA A 85 -9.35 27.35 24.60
N SER A 86 -10.33 26.56 25.04
CA SER A 86 -10.58 25.22 24.51
C SER A 86 -11.30 25.31 23.16
N GLU A 87 -10.58 25.13 22.06
CA GLU A 87 -11.12 25.14 20.70
C GLU A 87 -10.52 24.01 19.88
N ILE A 88 -11.36 23.29 19.11
CA ILE A 88 -10.93 22.26 18.17
C ILE A 88 -11.11 22.82 16.76
N GLN A 89 -10.04 22.84 15.99
CA GLN A 89 -10.00 23.36 14.62
C GLN A 89 -9.53 22.26 13.66
N ALA A 90 -10.38 21.89 12.70
CA ALA A 90 -10.03 20.97 11.63
C ALA A 90 -9.63 21.75 10.37
N PHE A 91 -8.34 21.75 10.03
CA PHE A 91 -7.83 22.48 8.87
C PHE A 91 -8.01 21.67 7.59
N VAL A 92 -8.73 22.26 6.63
CA VAL A 92 -8.82 21.74 5.25
C VAL A 92 -7.59 22.18 4.46
N ASP A 93 -7.09 23.39 4.73
CA ASP A 93 -5.81 23.91 4.25
C ASP A 93 -5.28 24.97 5.23
N GLN A 94 -4.15 25.62 4.90
CA GLN A 94 -3.50 26.61 5.76
C GLN A 94 -4.31 27.89 6.05
N TYR A 95 -5.37 28.18 5.27
CA TYR A 95 -6.20 29.38 5.41
C TYR A 95 -7.64 29.06 5.85
N ARG A 96 -8.06 27.80 5.82
CA ARG A 96 -9.44 27.41 6.09
C ARG A 96 -9.55 26.29 7.10
N TYR A 97 -10.37 26.51 8.11
CA TYR A 97 -10.65 25.52 9.15
C TYR A 97 -12.15 25.39 9.42
N ILE A 98 -12.53 24.24 9.98
CA ILE A 98 -13.87 23.96 10.47
C ILE A 98 -13.78 23.94 12.00
N PRO A 99 -14.48 24.84 12.72
CA PRO A 99 -14.56 24.78 14.18
C PRO A 99 -15.42 23.58 14.58
N LEU A 100 -14.98 22.83 15.58
CA LEU A 100 -15.66 21.62 16.03
C LEU A 100 -15.95 21.67 17.53
N GLU A 101 -17.10 21.13 17.91
CA GLU A 101 -17.51 21.03 19.31
C GLU A 101 -16.88 19.84 20.04
N SER A 102 -16.45 18.79 19.32
CA SER A 102 -15.81 17.61 19.87
C SER A 102 -14.89 16.90 18.86
N TYR A 103 -14.00 16.03 19.35
CA TYR A 103 -13.21 15.16 18.48
C TYR A 103 -14.08 14.14 17.72
N GLU A 104 -15.23 13.75 18.27
CA GLU A 104 -16.16 12.81 17.61
C GLU A 104 -16.77 13.41 16.33
N ALA A 105 -17.02 14.72 16.31
CA ALA A 105 -17.48 15.44 15.13
C ALA A 105 -16.48 15.42 13.96
N LEU A 106 -15.19 15.10 14.20
CA LEU A 106 -14.21 14.87 13.12
C LEU A 106 -14.46 13.58 12.35
N ARG A 107 -14.97 12.53 13.01
CA ARG A 107 -15.12 11.21 12.37
C ARG A 107 -16.21 11.21 11.30
N SER A 108 -17.26 12.03 11.47
CA SER A 108 -18.31 12.21 10.47
C SER A 108 -17.87 13.06 9.27
N LEU A 109 -16.77 13.83 9.40
CA LEU A 109 -16.23 14.68 8.34
C LEU A 109 -15.37 13.93 7.32
N ASN A 110 -14.81 12.76 7.66
CA ASN A 110 -14.07 11.87 6.74
C ASN A 110 -15.01 11.07 5.82
N THR A 111 -15.96 11.75 5.19
CA THR A 111 -16.72 11.25 4.03
C THR A 111 -16.08 11.78 2.75
N ARG A 112 -16.29 11.08 1.61
CA ARG A 112 -15.54 11.13 0.32
C ARG A 112 -15.24 12.50 -0.33
N ASP A 113 -15.57 13.64 0.28
CA ASP A 113 -15.52 14.99 -0.30
C ASP A 113 -14.61 16.02 0.40
N LEU A 114 -13.96 15.73 1.55
CA LEU A 114 -13.02 16.66 2.21
C LEU A 114 -11.80 15.96 2.84
N ASP A 115 -10.59 16.34 2.42
CA ASP A 115 -9.33 15.93 3.05
C ASP A 115 -8.96 16.89 4.19
N ILE A 116 -9.02 16.40 5.44
CA ILE A 116 -8.54 17.15 6.61
C ILE A 116 -7.02 17.03 6.68
N THR A 117 -6.31 18.16 6.62
CA THR A 117 -4.85 18.20 6.61
C THR A 117 -4.23 18.17 8.01
N SER A 118 -4.88 18.81 8.99
CA SER A 118 -4.43 18.80 10.38
C SER A 118 -5.55 19.15 11.33
N ILE A 119 -5.45 18.67 12.57
CA ILE A 119 -6.34 19.02 13.67
C ILE A 119 -5.51 19.78 14.68
N SER A 120 -5.90 21.02 14.98
CA SER A 120 -5.31 21.81 16.05
C SER A 120 -6.29 21.88 17.20
N MET A 121 -5.83 21.56 18.40
CA MET A 121 -6.60 21.70 19.64
C MET A 121 -5.90 22.69 20.53
N ASN A 122 -6.61 23.72 20.97
CA ASN A 122 -6.08 24.65 21.94
C ASN A 122 -6.53 24.23 23.35
N VAL A 123 -5.61 24.07 24.29
CA VAL A 123 -5.89 23.49 25.60
C VAL A 123 -5.19 24.26 26.72
N PRO A 124 -5.89 24.68 27.79
CA PRO A 124 -5.25 25.27 28.94
C PRO A 124 -4.54 24.19 29.78
N HIS A 125 -3.26 24.42 30.10
CA HIS A 125 -2.50 23.53 30.98
C HIS A 125 -1.71 24.32 32.05
N LYS A 126 -1.54 23.74 33.24
CA LYS A 126 -0.91 24.42 34.38
C LYS A 126 0.62 24.33 34.37
N GLN A 127 1.17 23.27 33.79
CA GLN A 127 2.61 22.98 33.83
C GLN A 127 3.36 23.43 32.57
N PHE A 128 2.71 23.40 31.41
CA PHE A 128 3.31 23.75 30.12
C PHE A 128 2.95 25.18 29.73
N LYS A 129 3.84 25.86 29.00
CA LYS A 129 3.69 27.27 28.63
C LYS A 129 2.88 27.41 27.33
N GLU A 130 2.33 28.60 27.12
CA GLU A 130 1.65 28.94 25.87
C GLU A 130 2.56 28.73 24.64
N ARG A 131 1.95 28.34 23.51
CA ARG A 131 2.62 28.06 22.23
C ARG A 131 3.54 26.83 22.28
N THR A 132 3.42 25.98 23.28
CA THR A 132 3.96 24.63 23.26
C THR A 132 2.98 23.73 22.52
N VAL A 133 3.49 22.91 21.59
CA VAL A 133 2.68 22.04 20.74
C VAL A 133 3.13 20.60 20.92
N PHE A 134 2.20 19.73 21.29
CA PHE A 134 2.36 18.28 21.32
C PHE A 134 1.79 17.71 20.03
N GLN A 135 2.64 17.10 19.22
CA GLN A 135 2.26 16.58 17.92
C GLN A 135 2.22 15.06 17.97
N ASP A 136 1.04 14.49 17.74
CA ASP A 136 0.84 13.05 17.63
C ASP A 136 0.86 12.63 16.16
N THR A 137 1.80 11.76 15.81
CA THR A 137 1.99 11.32 14.42
C THR A 137 1.29 9.98 14.18
N PRO A 138 0.62 9.78 13.03
CA PRO A 138 0.17 8.46 12.59
C PRO A 138 1.32 7.45 12.58
N GLY A 139 1.01 6.18 12.85
CA GLY A 139 2.00 5.10 12.86
C GLY A 139 2.79 5.04 11.54
N VAL A 140 4.11 4.91 11.67
CA VAL A 140 5.10 4.93 10.56
C VAL A 140 5.04 3.66 9.69
N ASP A 141 4.09 2.78 9.98
CA ASP A 141 4.01 1.39 9.52
C ASP A 141 3.22 1.23 8.20
N SER A 142 2.82 2.35 7.57
CA SER A 142 1.87 2.36 6.46
C SER A 142 2.53 2.80 5.13
N ASN A 143 2.85 1.82 4.28
CA ASN A 143 3.50 1.99 2.96
C ASN A 143 2.60 2.66 1.87
N THR A 144 1.71 3.60 2.18
CA THR A 144 1.03 4.39 1.12
C THR A 144 1.72 5.72 0.89
N GLN A 145 1.68 6.18 -0.36
CA GLN A 145 2.26 7.45 -0.82
C GLN A 145 1.79 8.66 0.02
N SER A 146 0.55 8.63 0.53
CA SER A 146 -0.02 9.69 1.38
C SER A 146 0.59 9.73 2.80
N HIS A 147 1.07 8.60 3.32
CA HIS A 147 1.64 8.50 4.67
C HIS A 147 3.12 8.91 4.72
N GLU A 148 3.92 8.60 3.68
CA GLU A 148 5.33 9.05 3.59
C GLU A 148 5.43 10.59 3.51
N ASP A 149 4.55 11.24 2.74
CA ASP A 149 4.52 12.70 2.60
C ASP A 149 4.08 13.39 3.90
N SER A 150 3.14 12.78 4.60
CA SER A 150 2.68 13.24 5.92
C SER A 150 3.81 13.09 6.94
N ALA A 151 4.36 11.89 7.15
CA ALA A 151 5.46 11.59 8.08
C ALA A 151 6.66 12.55 7.93
N ASN A 152 7.06 12.83 6.69
CA ASN A 152 8.14 13.77 6.39
C ASN A 152 7.82 15.23 6.80
N ARG A 153 6.56 15.66 6.72
CA ARG A 153 6.14 17.00 7.21
C ARG A 153 6.32 17.12 8.73
N PHE A 154 6.06 16.05 9.50
CA PHE A 154 6.23 16.04 10.97
C PHE A 154 7.68 16.21 11.37
N LEU A 155 8.55 15.39 10.79
CA LEU A 155 9.98 15.41 11.10
C LEU A 155 10.58 16.81 10.88
N LEU A 156 10.23 17.47 9.77
CA LEU A 156 10.76 18.79 9.46
C LEU A 156 10.32 19.87 10.44
N ASN A 157 9.06 19.84 10.90
CA ASN A 157 8.50 20.87 11.79
C ASN A 157 8.83 20.66 13.28
N SER A 158 9.30 19.47 13.67
CA SER A 158 9.60 19.11 15.06
C SER A 158 10.81 19.88 15.61
N ASP A 159 10.69 20.61 16.71
CA ASP A 159 11.89 21.14 17.41
C ASP A 159 12.64 20.01 18.10
N TYR A 160 11.90 19.04 18.63
CA TYR A 160 12.42 17.89 19.34
C TYR A 160 11.52 16.67 19.15
N ILE A 161 12.12 15.49 19.02
CA ILE A 161 11.38 14.22 18.81
C ILE A 161 11.42 13.34 20.06
N PHE A 162 10.27 12.86 20.49
CA PHE A 162 10.12 11.76 21.44
C PHE A 162 9.78 10.49 20.68
N PHE A 163 10.80 9.67 20.39
CA PHE A 163 10.61 8.42 19.69
C PHE A 163 10.10 7.35 20.67
N THR A 164 8.83 6.97 20.56
CA THR A 164 8.13 6.09 21.47
C THR A 164 8.07 4.68 20.91
N VAL A 165 8.55 3.71 21.68
CA VAL A 165 8.53 2.28 21.36
C VAL A 165 7.92 1.50 22.50
N GLU A 166 7.23 0.41 22.19
CA GLU A 166 6.76 -0.52 23.21
C GLU A 166 7.93 -1.32 23.81
N TYR A 167 7.85 -1.59 25.12
CA TYR A 167 8.82 -2.39 25.88
C TYR A 167 9.28 -3.67 25.17
N ASN A 168 8.38 -4.44 24.59
CA ASN A 168 8.69 -5.72 23.92
C ASN A 168 9.34 -5.56 22.53
N HIS A 169 9.30 -4.37 21.93
CA HIS A 169 9.67 -4.14 20.54
C HIS A 169 10.77 -3.08 20.36
N VAL A 170 11.45 -2.70 21.44
CA VAL A 170 12.52 -1.68 21.42
C VAL A 170 13.62 -2.04 20.41
N GLU A 171 14.02 -3.31 20.34
CA GLU A 171 15.14 -3.78 19.52
C GLU A 171 14.73 -4.20 18.09
N SER A 172 13.50 -3.89 17.67
CA SER A 172 13.03 -4.15 16.31
C SER A 172 13.93 -3.46 15.26
N GLU A 173 14.35 -4.20 14.24
CA GLU A 173 15.17 -3.68 13.14
C GLU A 173 14.47 -2.51 12.41
N HIS A 174 13.15 -2.55 12.32
CA HIS A 174 12.35 -1.46 11.74
C HIS A 174 12.50 -0.16 12.57
N ASN A 175 12.40 -0.25 13.89
CA ASN A 175 12.58 0.90 14.79
C ASN A 175 14.01 1.47 14.68
N MET A 176 15.02 0.61 14.55
CA MET A 176 16.40 1.05 14.41
C MET A 176 16.66 1.77 13.08
N LYS A 177 16.09 1.29 11.96
CA LYS A 177 16.18 1.98 10.67
C LYS A 177 15.57 3.38 10.74
N LEU A 178 14.38 3.51 11.31
CA LEU A 178 13.71 4.80 11.44
C LEU A 178 14.46 5.76 12.38
N LEU A 179 14.94 5.28 13.53
CA LEU A 179 15.81 6.08 14.42
C LEU A 179 17.09 6.53 13.71
N LYS A 180 17.63 5.71 12.81
CA LYS A 180 18.79 6.09 12.00
C LYS A 180 18.45 7.22 11.03
N GLU A 181 17.32 7.14 10.36
CA GLU A 181 16.83 8.20 9.47
C GLU A 181 16.62 9.52 10.22
N ILE A 182 16.00 9.47 11.40
CA ILE A 182 15.81 10.65 12.26
C ILE A 182 17.15 11.24 12.68
N SER A 183 18.11 10.40 13.05
CA SER A 183 19.46 10.82 13.41
C SER A 183 20.22 11.46 12.24
N GLU A 184 19.98 11.03 10.99
CA GLU A 184 20.58 11.63 9.78
C GLU A 184 19.99 13.01 9.45
N LEU A 185 18.77 13.32 9.93
CA LEU A 185 18.12 14.63 9.76
C LEU A 185 18.62 15.70 10.75
N GLU A 186 19.55 15.35 11.64
CA GLU A 186 20.10 16.23 12.69
C GLU A 186 19.02 16.82 13.62
N ILE A 187 17.91 16.12 13.79
CA ILE A 187 16.84 16.51 14.73
C ILE A 187 17.18 15.93 16.11
N PRO A 188 17.21 16.76 17.18
CA PRO A 188 17.45 16.23 18.52
C PRO A 188 16.27 15.36 18.95
N PHE A 189 16.56 14.20 19.52
CA PHE A 189 15.53 13.25 19.93
C PHE A 189 15.88 12.51 21.24
N SER A 190 14.82 12.04 21.92
CA SER A 190 14.89 11.10 23.03
C SER A 190 14.14 9.81 22.68
N LEU A 191 14.61 8.69 23.22
CA LEU A 191 13.92 7.40 23.11
C LEU A 191 13.03 7.20 24.34
N ILE A 192 11.74 6.93 24.13
CA ILE A 192 10.77 6.56 25.16
C ILE A 192 10.45 5.09 25.01
N ILE A 193 10.76 4.30 26.04
CA ILE A 193 10.35 2.90 26.16
C ILE A 193 9.07 2.88 26.97
N ASN A 194 7.95 2.80 26.27
CA ASN A 194 6.62 2.85 26.86
C ASN A 194 6.12 1.46 27.27
N GLN A 195 5.08 1.42 28.10
CA GLN A 195 4.51 0.20 28.69
C GLN A 195 5.49 -0.58 29.59
N ILE A 196 6.31 0.14 30.38
CA ILE A 196 7.29 -0.47 31.29
C ILE A 196 6.65 -1.24 32.46
N ASP A 197 5.34 -1.14 32.65
CA ASP A 197 4.55 -1.98 33.56
C ASP A 197 4.60 -3.47 33.19
N LYS A 198 4.94 -3.80 31.94
CA LYS A 198 5.15 -5.18 31.48
C LYS A 198 6.49 -5.78 31.90
N HIS A 199 7.38 -4.99 32.51
CA HIS A 199 8.71 -5.46 32.91
C HIS A 199 8.66 -6.31 34.17
N ASP A 200 9.28 -7.48 34.13
CA ASP A 200 9.46 -8.35 35.30
C ASP A 200 10.97 -8.52 35.62
N ASP A 201 11.38 -8.01 36.79
CA ASP A 201 12.74 -8.15 37.31
C ASP A 201 13.14 -9.61 37.58
N ALA A 202 12.18 -10.51 37.76
CA ALA A 202 12.45 -11.94 37.94
C ALA A 202 12.95 -12.61 36.66
N GLU A 203 12.53 -12.12 35.49
CA GLU A 203 12.96 -12.61 34.18
C GLU A 203 14.24 -11.91 33.71
N LEU A 204 14.28 -10.57 33.79
CA LEU A 204 15.40 -9.76 33.32
C LEU A 204 15.52 -8.49 34.16
N SER A 205 16.64 -8.29 34.86
CA SER A 205 16.86 -7.05 35.62
C SER A 205 16.85 -5.81 34.71
N MET A 206 16.27 -4.70 35.19
CA MET A 206 16.24 -3.42 34.47
C MET A 206 17.63 -2.93 33.99
N ASP A 207 18.68 -3.08 34.80
CA ASP A 207 20.04 -2.67 34.43
C ASP A 207 20.57 -3.41 33.20
N THR A 208 20.27 -4.71 33.13
CA THR A 208 20.67 -5.56 31.99
C THR A 208 19.89 -5.16 30.73
N PHE A 209 18.59 -4.95 30.85
CA PHE A 209 17.73 -4.48 29.76
C PHE A 209 18.24 -3.15 29.18
N MET A 210 18.48 -2.15 30.02
CA MET A 210 18.99 -0.84 29.60
C MET A 210 20.40 -0.92 29.00
N SER A 211 21.25 -1.80 29.50
CA SER A 211 22.58 -2.02 28.93
C SER A 211 22.51 -2.65 27.54
N ARG A 212 21.55 -3.54 27.26
CA ARG A 212 21.33 -4.12 25.93
C ARG A 212 20.93 -3.04 24.94
N ILE A 213 19.91 -2.24 25.27
CA ILE A 213 19.42 -1.16 24.40
C ILE A 213 20.53 -0.16 24.05
N LYS A 214 21.31 0.28 25.04
CA LYS A 214 22.44 1.20 24.81
C LYS A 214 23.49 0.60 23.87
N LYS A 215 23.76 -0.70 23.99
CA LYS A 215 24.69 -1.42 23.12
C LYS A 215 24.15 -1.51 21.69
N THR A 216 22.86 -1.83 21.55
CA THR A 216 22.15 -1.91 20.27
C THR A 216 22.19 -0.54 19.56
N LEU A 217 21.78 0.53 20.22
CA LEU A 217 21.87 1.90 19.68
C LEU A 217 23.30 2.29 19.29
N GLY A 218 24.30 1.91 20.11
CA GLY A 218 25.71 2.13 19.82
C GLY A 218 26.19 1.41 18.55
N HIS A 219 25.74 0.18 18.28
CA HIS A 219 26.07 -0.54 17.05
C HIS A 219 25.51 0.14 15.80
N TRP A 220 24.32 0.75 15.91
CA TRP A 220 23.71 1.52 14.82
C TRP A 220 24.26 2.95 14.70
N ASN A 221 25.18 3.35 15.60
CA ASN A 221 25.71 4.70 15.71
C ASN A 221 24.57 5.72 15.83
N ILE A 222 23.68 5.47 16.79
CA ILE A 222 22.52 6.28 17.16
C ILE A 222 22.74 6.74 18.60
N GLU A 223 22.70 8.05 18.83
CA GLU A 223 22.92 8.65 20.15
C GLU A 223 21.71 9.51 20.54
N PRO A 224 20.70 8.96 21.23
CA PRO A 224 19.60 9.76 21.77
C PRO A 224 20.11 10.66 22.90
N ALA A 225 19.50 11.83 23.07
CA ALA A 225 19.86 12.73 24.18
C ALA A 225 19.51 12.10 25.54
N HIS A 226 18.35 11.44 25.62
CA HIS A 226 17.89 10.69 26.79
C HIS A 226 17.18 9.40 26.36
N ILE A 227 17.20 8.42 27.24
CA ILE A 227 16.38 7.21 27.14
C ILE A 227 15.53 7.19 28.40
N PHE A 228 14.21 7.26 28.24
CA PHE A 228 13.23 7.26 29.32
C PHE A 228 12.41 5.97 29.29
N THR A 229 12.00 5.48 30.45
CA THR A 229 10.99 4.43 30.57
C THR A 229 9.66 5.01 31.04
N THR A 230 8.53 4.72 30.39
CA THR A 230 7.21 5.29 30.75
C THR A 230 6.13 4.23 30.82
N SER A 231 5.09 4.50 31.61
CA SER A 231 3.83 3.77 31.55
C SER A 231 2.68 4.68 32.00
N ILE A 232 1.46 4.37 31.57
CA ILE A 232 0.24 4.96 32.12
C ILE A 232 -0.21 4.24 33.41
N TYR A 233 0.37 3.06 33.69
CA TYR A 233 0.14 2.26 34.88
C TYR A 233 1.24 2.47 35.92
N GLU A 234 0.99 2.03 37.17
CA GLU A 234 1.99 2.09 38.23
C GLU A 234 3.15 1.13 37.94
N SER A 235 4.37 1.66 37.91
CA SER A 235 5.61 0.88 37.80
C SER A 235 6.74 1.59 38.55
N PRO A 236 7.63 0.87 39.25
CA PRO A 236 8.78 1.46 39.92
C PRO A 236 9.77 2.13 38.95
N TYR A 237 9.70 1.77 37.66
CA TYR A 237 10.56 2.30 36.61
C TYR A 237 9.85 3.34 35.74
N ASN A 238 8.70 3.85 36.16
CA ASN A 238 7.99 4.88 35.40
C ASN A 238 8.66 6.25 35.55
N GLU A 239 9.14 6.81 34.44
CA GLU A 239 9.87 8.08 34.36
C GLU A 239 9.06 9.19 33.65
N VAL A 240 7.74 9.06 33.56
CA VAL A 240 6.89 10.06 32.87
C VAL A 240 7.01 11.47 33.47
N VAL A 241 7.27 11.57 34.78
CA VAL A 241 7.53 12.84 35.47
C VAL A 241 8.84 13.48 35.00
N GLN A 242 9.86 12.67 34.73
CA GLN A 242 11.15 13.12 34.20
C GLN A 242 10.99 13.61 32.76
N VAL A 243 10.18 12.95 31.94
CA VAL A 243 9.82 13.42 30.59
C VAL A 243 9.16 14.80 30.66
N ALA A 244 8.16 14.96 31.54
CA ALA A 244 7.48 16.24 31.72
C ALA A 244 8.42 17.35 32.22
N ALA A 245 9.33 17.04 33.15
CA ALA A 245 10.34 17.97 33.65
C ALA A 245 11.35 18.39 32.56
N GLU A 246 11.71 17.45 31.70
CA GLU A 246 12.61 17.67 30.57
C GLU A 246 11.97 18.60 29.52
N ILE A 247 10.69 18.40 29.20
CA ILE A 247 9.91 19.31 28.35
C ILE A 247 9.89 20.72 28.95
N SER A 248 9.58 20.86 30.25
CA SER A 248 9.61 22.17 30.93
C SER A 248 10.99 22.83 30.89
N ARG A 249 12.08 22.06 30.99
CA ARG A 249 13.46 22.56 30.84
C ARG A 249 13.73 23.06 29.42
N MET A 250 13.20 22.41 28.40
CA MET A 250 13.31 22.86 27.02
C MET A 250 12.51 24.14 26.78
N GLU A 251 11.32 24.28 27.38
CA GLU A 251 10.52 25.51 27.34
C GLU A 251 11.25 26.72 27.98
N GLU A 252 12.04 26.50 29.05
CA GLU A 252 12.89 27.55 29.63
C GLU A 252 14.03 27.98 28.69
N ASN A 253 14.51 27.06 27.85
CA ASN A 253 15.59 27.27 26.90
C ASN A 253 15.09 27.41 25.44
N ARG A 254 13.83 27.81 25.25
CA ARG A 254 13.14 27.89 23.94
C ARG A 254 13.97 28.54 22.83
N SER A 255 14.67 29.63 23.16
CA SER A 255 15.49 30.37 22.18
C SER A 255 16.63 29.56 21.56
N VAL A 256 17.15 28.54 22.27
CA VAL A 256 18.22 27.66 21.74
C VAL A 256 17.64 26.74 20.67
N TYR A 257 16.51 26.10 20.97
CA TYR A 257 15.82 25.21 20.04
C TYR A 257 15.27 25.96 18.83
N GLU A 258 14.78 27.18 19.02
CA GLU A 258 14.33 28.06 17.94
C GLU A 258 15.45 28.36 16.93
N VAL A 259 16.66 28.69 17.40
CA VAL A 259 17.82 28.94 16.52
C VAL A 259 18.23 27.66 15.77
N GLN A 260 18.32 26.53 16.48
CA GLN A 260 18.66 25.23 15.87
C GLN A 260 17.63 24.83 14.80
N TYR A 261 16.35 25.00 15.10
CA TYR A 261 15.26 24.75 14.15
C TYR A 261 15.38 25.65 12.92
N HIS A 262 15.59 26.95 13.10
CA HIS A 262 15.71 27.91 12.00
C HIS A 262 16.88 27.59 11.05
N GLU A 263 18.04 27.25 11.58
CA GLU A 263 19.20 26.85 10.76
C GLU A 263 18.92 25.56 9.99
N ARG A 264 18.34 24.56 10.68
CA ARG A 264 18.02 23.24 10.10
C ARG A 264 16.94 23.32 9.03
N ILE A 265 15.83 24.03 9.26
CA ILE A 265 14.67 24.06 8.35
C ILE A 265 15.02 24.76 7.04
N VAL A 266 15.75 25.88 7.09
CA VAL A 266 16.21 26.59 5.89
C VAL A 266 17.15 25.70 5.09
N HIS A 267 18.13 25.08 5.75
CA HIS A 267 19.08 24.18 5.08
C HIS A 267 18.38 22.98 4.44
N ASN A 268 17.43 22.35 5.14
CA ASN A 268 16.73 21.17 4.64
C ASN A 268 15.86 21.51 3.41
N ILE A 269 15.13 22.63 3.46
CA ILE A 269 14.30 23.07 2.32
C ILE A 269 15.19 23.48 1.13
N GLU A 270 16.29 24.19 1.36
CA GLU A 270 17.28 24.51 0.30
C GLU A 270 17.83 23.23 -0.35
N HIS A 271 18.25 22.26 0.45
CA HIS A 271 18.79 20.99 -0.03
C HIS A 271 17.76 20.18 -0.82
N ARG A 272 16.52 20.06 -0.31
CA ARG A 272 15.43 19.34 -1.00
C ARG A 272 15.06 20.01 -2.33
N GLN A 273 15.00 21.34 -2.36
CA GLN A 273 14.73 22.06 -3.60
C GLN A 273 15.87 21.90 -4.60
N LEU A 274 17.12 21.96 -4.13
CA LEU A 274 18.30 21.75 -4.98
C LEU A 274 18.25 20.36 -5.61
N GLN A 275 18.04 19.32 -4.82
CA GLN A 275 17.91 17.95 -5.30
C GLN A 275 16.78 17.79 -6.34
N TYR A 276 15.60 18.38 -6.09
CA TYR A 276 14.48 18.37 -7.03
C TYR A 276 14.86 19.03 -8.38
N LEU A 277 15.55 20.17 -8.34
CA LEU A 277 15.96 20.89 -9.54
C LEU A 277 17.09 20.17 -10.30
N GLU A 278 18.03 19.55 -9.58
CA GLU A 278 19.07 18.71 -10.18
C GLU A 278 18.47 17.48 -10.88
N ASP A 279 17.50 16.81 -10.26
CA ASP A 279 16.77 15.69 -10.86
C ASP A 279 16.00 16.14 -12.11
N ALA A 280 15.34 17.30 -12.05
CA ALA A 280 14.65 17.88 -13.21
C ALA A 280 15.62 18.25 -14.35
N ALA A 281 16.81 18.76 -14.01
CA ALA A 281 17.85 19.07 -14.99
C ALA A 281 18.43 17.80 -15.64
N GLU A 282 18.62 16.73 -14.86
CA GLU A 282 19.11 15.45 -15.37
C GLU A 282 18.07 14.74 -16.26
N ASP A 283 16.77 14.82 -15.94
CA ASP A 283 15.69 14.33 -16.83
C ASP A 283 15.70 15.08 -18.16
N MET A 284 15.79 16.42 -18.13
CA MET A 284 15.88 17.25 -19.34
C MET A 284 17.14 16.96 -20.16
N LYS A 285 18.28 16.71 -19.50
CA LYS A 285 19.53 16.30 -20.14
C LYS A 285 19.37 14.95 -20.87
N SER A 286 18.70 13.98 -20.27
CA SER A 286 18.45 12.68 -20.89
C SER A 286 17.57 12.79 -22.14
N ARG A 287 16.52 13.63 -22.10
CA ARG A 287 15.67 13.92 -23.27
C ARG A 287 16.40 14.64 -24.40
N LEU A 288 17.46 15.37 -24.08
CA LEU A 288 18.31 16.10 -25.03
C LEU A 288 19.52 15.28 -25.50
N ASP A 289 19.65 14.01 -25.10
CA ASP A 289 20.79 13.12 -25.40
C ASP A 289 22.17 13.74 -25.08
N LEU A 290 22.24 14.50 -23.98
CA LEU A 290 23.48 15.16 -23.55
C LEU A 290 24.30 14.26 -22.63
N SER A 291 25.59 14.07 -22.94
CA SER A 291 26.49 13.23 -22.13
C SER A 291 26.80 13.81 -20.76
N GLU A 292 26.82 15.14 -20.64
CA GLU A 292 27.08 15.88 -19.40
C GLU A 292 26.08 17.04 -19.28
N THR A 293 25.79 17.45 -18.04
CA THR A 293 24.91 18.59 -17.78
C THR A 293 25.61 19.86 -18.28
N PRO A 294 25.08 20.54 -19.30
CA PRO A 294 25.76 21.68 -19.91
C PRO A 294 25.75 22.87 -18.96
N THR A 295 26.85 23.63 -18.93
CA THR A 295 26.88 24.92 -18.23
C THR A 295 25.82 25.87 -18.81
N LYS A 296 25.29 26.77 -17.99
CA LYS A 296 24.35 27.83 -18.43
C LYS A 296 24.79 28.54 -19.71
N LYS A 297 26.08 28.87 -19.80
CA LYS A 297 26.68 29.54 -20.97
C LYS A 297 26.66 28.67 -22.23
N ALA A 298 26.82 27.35 -22.09
CA ALA A 298 26.71 26.41 -23.22
C ALA A 298 25.25 26.28 -23.69
N VAL A 299 24.29 26.22 -22.75
CA VAL A 299 22.85 26.22 -23.04
C VAL A 299 22.43 27.50 -23.78
N GLU A 300 22.88 28.67 -23.32
CA GLU A 300 22.61 29.96 -24.00
C GLU A 300 23.18 30.01 -25.42
N GLY A 301 24.38 29.47 -25.62
CA GLY A 301 24.97 29.32 -26.95
C GLY A 301 24.11 28.44 -27.87
N GLN A 302 23.58 27.33 -27.35
CA GLN A 302 22.74 26.41 -28.11
C GLN A 302 21.37 26.98 -28.43
N ILE A 303 20.74 27.71 -27.49
CA ILE A 303 19.50 28.46 -27.73
C ILE A 303 19.71 29.46 -28.87
N THR A 304 20.79 30.24 -28.83
CA THR A 304 21.11 31.23 -29.86
C THR A 304 21.27 30.58 -31.24
N TYR A 305 21.92 29.41 -31.30
CA TYR A 305 22.06 28.63 -32.54
C TYR A 305 20.71 28.12 -33.07
N LEU A 306 19.87 27.56 -32.21
CA LEU A 306 18.55 27.03 -32.57
C LEU A 306 17.60 28.13 -33.04
N GLU A 307 17.62 29.30 -32.40
CA GLU A 307 16.85 30.49 -32.84
C GLU A 307 17.28 30.96 -34.24
N GLN A 308 18.59 30.99 -34.52
CA GLN A 308 19.10 31.30 -35.86
C GLN A 308 18.70 30.24 -36.90
N ALA A 309 18.78 28.96 -36.55
CA ALA A 309 18.39 27.86 -37.42
C ALA A 309 16.89 27.87 -37.74
N LEU A 310 16.04 28.16 -36.75
CA LEU A 310 14.59 28.29 -36.92
C LEU A 310 14.25 29.44 -37.88
N GLY A 311 14.86 30.62 -37.67
CA GLY A 311 14.67 31.77 -38.55
C GLY A 311 15.07 31.50 -40.01
N ASN A 312 16.16 30.77 -40.23
CA ASN A 312 16.59 30.37 -41.57
C ASN A 312 15.63 29.34 -42.23
N SER A 313 15.04 28.44 -41.43
CA SER A 313 14.03 27.48 -41.89
C SER A 313 12.72 28.18 -42.30
N GLU A 314 12.27 29.16 -41.54
CA GLU A 314 11.08 29.98 -41.87
C GLU A 314 11.26 30.75 -43.18
N ILE A 315 12.43 31.37 -43.39
CA ILE A 315 12.77 32.05 -44.66
C ILE A 315 12.76 31.06 -45.82
N SER A 316 13.29 29.85 -45.62
CA SER A 316 13.30 28.78 -46.62
C SER A 316 11.88 28.29 -46.98
N CYS A 317 10.97 28.25 -46.02
CA CYS A 317 9.55 27.95 -46.25
C CYS A 317 8.87 29.04 -47.07
N LEU A 318 9.14 30.33 -46.78
CA LEU A 318 8.63 31.45 -47.57
C LEU A 318 9.12 31.41 -49.02
N HIS A 319 10.37 31.02 -49.27
CA HIS A 319 10.89 30.87 -50.64
C HIS A 319 10.23 29.77 -51.46
N ARG A 320 9.62 28.75 -50.82
CA ARG A 320 8.93 27.65 -51.52
C ARG A 320 7.54 28.02 -52.02
N ASP A 321 6.92 29.06 -51.46
CA ASP A 321 5.59 29.55 -51.85
C ASP A 321 5.66 31.03 -52.30
N PRO A 322 5.66 31.28 -53.62
CA PRO A 322 5.70 32.63 -54.17
C PRO A 322 4.55 33.54 -53.71
N GLU A 323 3.35 33.00 -53.42
CA GLU A 323 2.22 33.81 -52.95
C GLU A 323 2.36 34.18 -51.47
N ALA A 324 2.87 33.26 -50.64
CA ALA A 324 3.15 33.53 -49.24
C ALA A 324 4.27 34.56 -49.07
N LEU A 325 5.36 34.45 -49.83
CA LEU A 325 6.46 35.43 -49.85
C LEU A 325 5.95 36.81 -50.28
N ARG A 326 5.16 36.87 -51.36
CA ARG A 326 4.57 38.12 -51.86
C ARG A 326 3.69 38.78 -50.81
N SER A 327 2.85 38.01 -50.13
CA SER A 327 1.96 38.50 -49.08
C SER A 327 2.73 39.01 -47.86
N HIS A 328 3.78 38.29 -47.45
CA HIS A 328 4.64 38.68 -46.33
C HIS A 328 5.40 39.98 -46.60
N VAL A 329 5.98 40.12 -47.81
CA VAL A 329 6.65 41.36 -48.24
C VAL A 329 5.66 42.52 -48.29
N GLN A 330 4.48 42.32 -48.87
CA GLN A 330 3.46 43.37 -48.96
C GLN A 330 3.00 43.86 -47.58
N SER A 331 2.82 42.96 -46.61
CA SER A 331 2.51 43.35 -45.23
C SER A 331 3.66 44.12 -44.59
N SER A 332 4.89 43.61 -44.71
CA SER A 332 6.08 44.23 -44.12
C SER A 332 6.37 45.62 -44.69
N LEU A 333 6.16 45.81 -46.00
CA LEU A 333 6.28 47.13 -46.65
C LEU A 333 5.25 48.12 -46.13
N LYS A 334 4.01 47.67 -45.91
CA LYS A 334 2.96 48.51 -45.35
C LYS A 334 3.32 48.97 -43.93
N ASP A 335 3.93 48.11 -43.13
CA ASP A 335 4.38 48.43 -41.78
C ASP A 335 5.55 49.42 -41.78
N ILE A 336 6.53 49.24 -42.68
CA ILE A 336 7.65 50.19 -42.86
C ILE A 336 7.11 51.58 -43.18
N VAL A 337 6.20 51.71 -44.15
CA VAL A 337 5.66 53.03 -44.51
C VAL A 337 4.80 53.60 -43.39
N THR A 338 3.96 52.78 -42.75
CA THR A 338 3.08 53.24 -41.66
C THR A 338 3.90 53.79 -40.49
N ASN A 339 4.99 53.13 -40.13
CA ASN A 339 5.85 53.51 -39.01
C ASN A 339 6.94 54.53 -39.36
N SER A 340 7.20 54.78 -40.64
CA SER A 340 8.21 55.76 -41.08
C SER A 340 7.85 57.21 -40.71
N TYR A 341 8.85 57.96 -40.27
CA TYR A 341 8.71 59.39 -39.94
C TYR A 341 8.99 60.28 -41.17
N LEU A 342 8.06 60.27 -42.12
CA LEU A 342 8.22 60.96 -43.42
C LEU A 342 8.18 62.50 -43.36
N TYR A 343 7.70 63.08 -42.26
CA TYR A 343 7.47 64.52 -42.16
C TYR A 343 8.26 65.20 -41.03
N PRO A 344 9.61 65.23 -41.09
CA PRO A 344 10.40 66.11 -40.25
C PRO A 344 10.00 67.58 -40.44
N HIS A 345 10.37 68.44 -39.48
CA HIS A 345 9.96 69.85 -39.47
C HIS A 345 10.21 70.59 -40.79
N GLN A 346 11.33 70.30 -41.48
CA GLN A 346 11.69 70.92 -42.76
C GLN A 346 10.73 70.52 -43.89
N VAL A 347 10.41 69.23 -44.00
CA VAL A 347 9.44 68.70 -44.98
C VAL A 347 8.04 69.21 -44.69
N LYS A 348 7.61 69.17 -43.43
CA LYS A 348 6.30 69.69 -43.01
C LYS A 348 6.16 71.19 -43.32
N SER A 349 7.21 71.97 -43.05
CA SER A 349 7.24 73.40 -43.37
C SER A 349 7.17 73.66 -44.88
N ALA A 350 7.83 72.85 -45.70
CA ALA A 350 7.78 72.95 -47.15
C ALA A 350 6.37 72.64 -47.70
N ILE A 351 5.71 71.61 -47.16
CA ILE A 351 4.34 71.23 -47.51
C ILE A 351 3.35 72.33 -47.06
N GLU A 352 3.47 72.85 -45.84
CA GLU A 352 2.64 73.96 -45.37
C GLU A 352 2.79 75.20 -46.24
N ALA A 353 4.01 75.54 -46.65
CA ALA A 353 4.26 76.66 -47.55
C ALA A 353 3.60 76.46 -48.92
N TYR A 354 3.67 75.24 -49.48
CA TYR A 354 2.99 74.88 -50.71
C TYR A 354 1.46 75.00 -50.59
N LEU A 355 0.88 74.50 -49.50
CA LEU A 355 -0.56 74.60 -49.24
C LEU A 355 -1.02 76.06 -49.05
N LYS A 356 -0.21 76.92 -48.39
CA LYS A 356 -0.49 78.36 -48.25
C LYS A 356 -0.50 79.10 -49.58
N VAL A 357 0.41 78.75 -50.50
CA VAL A 357 0.40 79.29 -51.87
C VAL A 357 -0.88 78.85 -52.60
N ARG A 358 -1.31 77.60 -52.45
CA ARG A 358 -2.53 77.07 -53.09
C ARG A 358 -3.84 77.60 -52.49
N ALA A 359 -3.87 77.87 -51.18
CA ALA A 359 -5.00 78.50 -50.49
C ALA A 359 -5.13 80.01 -50.82
N GLY A 360 -4.14 80.60 -51.51
CA GLY A 360 -4.13 82.01 -51.88
C GLY A 360 -3.66 82.96 -50.78
N GLU A 361 -3.16 82.43 -49.65
CA GLU A 361 -2.61 83.20 -48.53
C GLU A 361 -1.25 83.83 -48.87
N ILE A 362 -0.48 83.20 -49.77
CA ILE A 362 0.78 83.72 -50.30
C ILE A 362 0.58 84.10 -51.77
N GLN A 363 0.69 85.39 -52.08
CA GLN A 363 0.56 85.91 -53.45
C GLN A 363 1.87 86.54 -53.94
N PRO A 364 2.19 86.43 -55.24
CA PRO A 364 3.36 87.10 -55.81
C PRO A 364 3.16 88.64 -55.82
N GLY A 365 4.17 89.40 -55.37
CA GLY A 365 4.13 90.86 -55.35
C GLY A 365 4.08 91.52 -56.75
N GLY A 366 3.30 92.60 -56.89
CA GLY A 366 3.21 93.46 -58.10
C GLY A 366 1.94 93.29 -58.97
N LEU A 367 1.55 94.35 -59.71
CA LEU A 367 0.22 94.47 -60.36
C LEU A 367 0.08 93.83 -61.77
N PHE A 368 1.13 93.24 -62.38
CA PHE A 368 1.07 92.64 -63.73
C PHE A 368 1.58 91.18 -63.78
N GLY A 369 0.84 90.31 -64.50
CA GLY A 369 1.22 88.93 -64.80
C GLY A 369 0.86 87.86 -63.74
N LYS A 370 -0.20 88.07 -62.95
CA LYS A 370 -0.55 87.25 -61.76
C LYS A 370 -0.67 85.74 -62.01
N LYS A 371 -1.33 85.29 -63.10
CA LYS A 371 -1.57 83.86 -63.36
C LYS A 371 -0.27 83.07 -63.61
N LYS A 372 0.62 83.61 -64.45
CA LYS A 372 1.89 82.96 -64.81
C LYS A 372 2.90 82.97 -63.65
N LYS A 373 2.93 84.05 -62.86
CA LYS A 373 3.75 84.14 -61.65
C LYS A 373 3.26 83.22 -60.53
N MET A 374 1.95 83.05 -60.40
CA MET A 374 1.37 82.11 -59.42
C MET A 374 1.75 80.66 -59.76
N GLN A 375 1.65 80.26 -61.03
CA GLN A 375 2.08 78.92 -61.46
C GLN A 375 3.57 78.68 -61.22
N ALA A 376 4.43 79.68 -61.51
CA ALA A 376 5.86 79.57 -61.22
C ALA A 376 6.14 79.43 -59.72
N LEU A 377 5.40 80.13 -58.86
CA LEU A 377 5.53 80.05 -57.40
C LEU A 377 5.05 78.69 -56.86
N ILE A 378 3.94 78.16 -57.38
CA ILE A 378 3.47 76.80 -57.03
C ILE A 378 4.54 75.77 -57.39
N GLU A 379 5.14 75.89 -58.57
CA GLU A 379 6.17 74.96 -59.04
C GLU A 379 7.47 75.08 -58.23
N GLU A 380 7.86 76.29 -57.82
CA GLU A 380 8.99 76.50 -56.92
C GLU A 380 8.80 75.78 -55.58
N HIS A 381 7.63 75.97 -54.95
CA HIS A 381 7.31 75.30 -53.69
C HIS A 381 7.15 73.78 -53.84
N ARG A 382 6.64 73.31 -54.99
CA ARG A 382 6.55 71.88 -55.33
C ARG A 382 7.95 71.25 -55.45
N ASN A 383 8.88 71.94 -56.10
CA ASN A 383 10.28 71.51 -56.20
C ASN A 383 10.96 71.46 -54.82
N LYS A 384 10.67 72.44 -53.97
CA LYS A 384 11.22 72.51 -52.61
C LYS A 384 10.77 71.34 -51.73
N ILE A 385 9.53 70.87 -51.86
CA ILE A 385 9.10 69.65 -51.15
C ILE A 385 9.98 68.46 -51.55
N GLY A 386 10.22 68.28 -52.86
CA GLY A 386 11.05 67.19 -53.37
C GLY A 386 12.47 67.21 -52.81
N SER A 387 13.14 68.38 -52.80
CA SER A 387 14.51 68.48 -52.29
C SER A 387 14.64 68.21 -50.79
N GLU A 388 13.58 68.48 -50.01
CA GLU A 388 13.58 68.28 -48.55
C GLU A 388 13.16 66.85 -48.17
N ILE A 389 12.30 66.19 -48.96
CA ILE A 389 11.81 64.84 -48.67
C ILE A 389 12.74 63.73 -49.20
N ASP A 390 13.50 63.99 -50.26
CA ASP A 390 14.42 63.00 -50.85
C ASP A 390 15.41 62.41 -49.82
N PRO A 391 16.10 63.19 -48.96
CA PRO A 391 16.98 62.64 -47.93
C PRO A 391 16.24 61.76 -46.92
N VAL A 392 15.00 62.13 -46.57
CA VAL A 392 14.14 61.38 -45.64
C VAL A 392 13.69 60.06 -46.28
N ILE A 393 13.38 60.05 -47.57
CA ILE A 393 13.07 58.81 -48.31
C ILE A 393 14.27 57.86 -48.31
N GLN A 394 15.50 58.39 -48.44
CA GLN A 394 16.69 57.53 -48.41
C GLN A 394 16.84 56.82 -47.05
N THR A 395 16.64 57.52 -45.93
CA THR A 395 16.85 56.95 -44.60
C THR A 395 15.66 56.17 -44.07
N GLU A 396 14.44 56.69 -44.26
CA GLU A 396 13.22 56.15 -43.64
C GLU A 396 12.52 55.10 -44.51
N ILE A 397 12.81 55.06 -45.81
CA ILE A 397 12.17 54.12 -46.76
C ILE A 397 13.20 53.22 -47.42
N ASN A 398 14.17 53.76 -48.17
CA ASN A 398 15.07 52.94 -48.97
C ASN A 398 15.95 52.03 -48.11
N ALA A 399 16.51 52.53 -46.99
CA ALA A 399 17.34 51.70 -46.11
C ALA A 399 16.55 50.56 -45.43
N PRO A 400 15.38 50.79 -44.81
CA PRO A 400 14.56 49.72 -44.25
C PRO A 400 14.06 48.70 -45.29
N VAL A 401 13.66 49.15 -46.49
CA VAL A 401 13.18 48.25 -47.55
C VAL A 401 14.32 47.36 -48.07
N ASN A 402 15.52 47.91 -48.28
CA ASN A 402 16.68 47.09 -48.64
C ASN A 402 17.07 46.13 -47.52
N GLY A 403 17.01 46.57 -46.26
CA GLY A 403 17.23 45.68 -45.11
C GLY A 403 16.20 44.55 -44.99
N LEU A 404 14.96 44.76 -45.42
CA LEU A 404 13.93 43.72 -45.51
C LEU A 404 14.28 42.70 -46.61
N PHE A 405 14.65 43.16 -47.81
CA PHE A 405 15.05 42.26 -48.90
C PHE A 405 16.30 41.45 -48.56
N ASP A 406 17.30 42.08 -47.94
CA ASP A 406 18.51 41.40 -47.47
C ASP A 406 18.17 40.31 -46.43
N LYS A 407 17.28 40.61 -45.46
CA LYS A 407 16.83 39.63 -44.45
C LYS A 407 16.10 38.44 -45.08
N LEU A 408 15.37 38.67 -46.16
CA LEU A 408 14.67 37.63 -46.91
C LEU A 408 15.57 36.92 -47.91
N GLY A 409 16.88 37.22 -47.95
CA GLY A 409 17.84 36.57 -48.85
C GLY A 409 17.57 36.84 -50.34
N LEU A 410 16.97 38.00 -50.65
CA LEU A 410 16.70 38.44 -52.02
C LEU A 410 17.87 39.31 -52.53
N GLU A 411 18.60 38.82 -53.52
CA GLU A 411 19.78 39.48 -54.08
C GLU A 411 19.47 40.20 -55.40
N GLY A 412 20.06 41.38 -55.59
CA GLY A 412 19.89 42.18 -56.80
C GLY A 412 20.31 43.63 -56.63
N ALA A 413 19.93 44.51 -57.56
CA ALA A 413 20.20 45.93 -57.43
C ALA A 413 19.42 46.52 -56.23
N PRO A 414 20.01 47.45 -55.45
CA PRO A 414 19.32 48.03 -54.29
C PRO A 414 18.10 48.82 -54.74
N PHE A 415 17.00 48.63 -54.02
CA PHE A 415 15.76 49.39 -54.19
C PHE A 415 16.03 50.88 -53.94
N ARG A 416 15.55 51.71 -54.86
CA ARG A 416 15.71 53.16 -54.81
C ARG A 416 14.41 53.82 -55.23
N TYR A 417 13.55 54.10 -54.26
CA TYR A 417 12.41 54.98 -54.49
C TYR A 417 12.91 56.42 -54.69
N ARG A 418 12.32 57.11 -55.66
CA ARG A 418 12.52 58.54 -55.93
C ARG A 418 11.20 59.25 -55.72
N TRP A 419 11.23 60.45 -55.13
CA TRP A 419 10.04 61.24 -54.91
C TRP A 419 9.22 61.42 -56.20
N ASN A 420 8.03 60.80 -56.21
CA ASN A 420 7.07 60.97 -57.27
C ASN A 420 6.22 62.21 -56.99
N ARG A 421 6.31 63.22 -57.85
CA ARG A 421 5.61 64.50 -57.64
C ARG A 421 4.10 64.38 -57.83
N ASP A 422 3.62 63.33 -58.50
CA ASP A 422 2.21 63.15 -58.85
C ASP A 422 1.39 62.56 -57.70
N VAL A 423 2.04 62.17 -56.59
CA VAL A 423 1.36 61.79 -55.34
C VAL A 423 0.79 62.99 -54.58
N LEU A 424 1.14 64.22 -54.98
CA LEU A 424 0.60 65.45 -54.39
C LEU A 424 -0.87 65.63 -54.78
N ILE A 425 -1.72 65.79 -53.78
CA ILE A 425 -3.17 65.83 -53.97
C ILE A 425 -3.61 67.23 -54.43
N GLU A 426 -4.28 67.29 -55.58
CA GLU A 426 -4.77 68.52 -56.20
C GLU A 426 -6.27 68.78 -55.89
N GLU A 427 -6.61 69.05 -54.62
CA GLU A 427 -7.97 69.46 -54.20
C GLU A 427 -8.10 71.00 -54.07
N GLU A 428 -9.30 71.57 -54.26
CA GLU A 428 -9.56 73.00 -54.00
C GLU A 428 -9.55 73.30 -52.49
N ILE A 429 -8.80 74.33 -52.07
CA ILE A 429 -8.64 74.69 -50.66
C ILE A 429 -9.53 75.89 -50.33
N THR A 430 -10.55 75.71 -49.48
CA THR A 430 -11.47 76.78 -49.06
C THR A 430 -11.04 77.47 -47.77
N THR A 431 -10.47 76.75 -46.80
CA THR A 431 -9.87 77.30 -45.57
C THR A 431 -8.68 76.44 -45.10
N LEU A 432 -7.56 77.08 -44.74
CA LEU A 432 -6.34 76.38 -44.29
C LEU A 432 -6.31 76.28 -42.76
N SER A 433 -6.98 75.26 -42.20
CA SER A 433 -6.92 74.96 -40.76
C SER A 433 -5.80 73.97 -40.44
N SER A 434 -5.37 73.91 -39.17
CA SER A 434 -4.43 72.87 -38.69
C SER A 434 -4.98 71.46 -38.91
N ALA A 435 -6.30 71.27 -38.76
CA ALA A 435 -6.99 70.01 -39.04
C ALA A 435 -6.94 69.63 -40.52
N TYR A 436 -7.05 70.61 -41.44
CA TYR A 436 -6.90 70.35 -42.88
C TYR A 436 -5.48 69.91 -43.24
N ILE A 437 -4.45 70.57 -42.68
CA ILE A 437 -3.05 70.22 -42.91
C ILE A 437 -2.77 68.78 -42.42
N MET A 438 -3.25 68.41 -41.23
CA MET A 438 -3.10 67.03 -40.73
C MET A 438 -3.78 66.01 -41.63
N ASN A 439 -5.03 66.25 -42.03
CA ASN A 439 -5.75 65.36 -42.95
C ASN A 439 -5.06 65.25 -44.33
N TYR A 440 -4.53 66.36 -44.85
CA TYR A 440 -3.75 66.35 -46.08
C TYR A 440 -2.47 65.53 -45.94
N LEU A 441 -1.73 65.68 -44.84
CA LEU A 441 -0.53 64.88 -44.56
C LEU A 441 -0.86 63.38 -44.43
N ASP A 442 -1.97 63.02 -43.79
CA ASP A 442 -2.41 61.62 -43.68
C ASP A 442 -2.79 61.03 -45.05
N LYS A 443 -3.57 61.77 -45.86
CA LYS A 443 -3.90 61.35 -47.23
C LYS A 443 -2.63 61.22 -48.09
N LEU A 444 -1.71 62.18 -47.97
CA LEU A 444 -0.44 62.18 -48.68
C LEU A 444 0.44 61.00 -48.26
N LYS A 445 0.49 60.66 -46.96
CA LYS A 445 1.25 59.49 -46.45
C LYS A 445 0.72 58.20 -47.04
N ARG A 446 -0.61 58.06 -47.16
CA ARG A 446 -1.24 56.89 -47.81
C ARG A 446 -0.93 56.83 -49.31
N ALA A 447 -0.98 57.96 -50.02
CA ALA A 447 -0.65 58.02 -51.44
C ALA A 447 0.82 57.65 -51.71
N ILE A 448 1.75 58.23 -50.94
CA ILE A 448 3.17 57.89 -50.96
C ILE A 448 3.38 56.41 -50.63
N GLY A 449 2.70 55.88 -49.62
CA GLY A 449 2.82 54.48 -49.24
C GLY A 449 2.31 53.49 -50.26
N SER A 450 1.22 53.81 -50.96
CA SER A 450 0.75 53.01 -52.08
C SER A 450 1.77 52.99 -53.21
N ASP A 451 2.35 54.15 -53.55
CA ASP A 451 3.34 54.29 -54.63
C ASP A 451 4.66 53.55 -54.31
N ILE A 452 5.15 53.68 -53.07
CA ILE A 452 6.32 52.94 -52.58
C ILE A 452 6.06 51.44 -52.60
N THR A 453 4.90 50.99 -52.11
CA THR A 453 4.56 49.56 -52.06
C THR A 453 4.50 48.99 -53.48
N SER A 454 3.84 49.67 -54.42
CA SER A 454 3.81 49.25 -55.81
C SER A 454 5.20 49.19 -56.43
N SER A 455 6.04 50.21 -56.22
CA SER A 455 7.40 50.27 -56.76
C SER A 455 8.31 49.19 -56.15
N ALA A 456 8.23 48.93 -54.85
CA ALA A 456 9.01 47.90 -54.18
C ALA A 456 8.57 46.48 -54.59
N MET A 457 7.27 46.27 -54.80
CA MET A 457 6.74 44.99 -55.27
C MET A 457 7.06 44.70 -56.75
N GLU A 458 7.15 45.74 -57.58
CA GLU A 458 7.66 45.62 -58.96
C GLU A 458 9.17 45.32 -58.94
N HIS A 459 9.94 46.03 -58.10
CA HIS A 459 11.38 45.78 -57.93
C HIS A 459 11.68 44.36 -57.44
N MET A 460 10.88 43.83 -56.51
CA MET A 460 11.02 42.46 -55.99
C MET A 460 10.96 41.39 -57.08
N GLN A 461 10.21 41.61 -58.17
CA GLN A 461 10.13 40.65 -59.30
C GLN A 461 11.45 40.51 -60.06
N HIS A 462 12.38 41.44 -59.86
CA HIS A 462 13.71 41.45 -60.47
C HIS A 462 14.82 41.00 -59.52
N LEU A 463 14.48 40.58 -58.29
CA LEU A 463 15.43 40.04 -57.32
C LEU A 463 15.49 38.51 -57.41
N GLU A 464 16.67 37.95 -57.21
CA GLU A 464 16.91 36.50 -57.21
C GLU A 464 17.01 35.98 -55.77
N ILE A 465 16.54 34.76 -55.52
CA ILE A 465 16.63 34.12 -54.21
C ILE A 465 18.04 33.54 -54.05
N ARG A 466 18.74 33.90 -52.98
CA ARG A 466 20.03 33.31 -52.63
C ARG A 466 19.84 31.86 -52.17
N GLU A 467 20.47 30.90 -52.86
CA GLU A 467 20.43 29.49 -52.44
C GLU A 467 21.04 29.31 -51.04
N GLN A 468 20.24 28.83 -50.09
CA GLN A 468 20.69 28.37 -48.78
C GLN A 468 20.54 26.85 -48.64
N PRO A 469 21.47 26.16 -47.94
CA PRO A 469 21.41 24.72 -47.76
C PRO A 469 20.17 24.33 -46.93
N GLN A 470 19.42 23.34 -47.42
CA GLN A 470 18.25 22.79 -46.73
C GLN A 470 18.67 21.98 -45.50
N SER A 471 18.14 22.29 -44.32
CA SER A 471 18.08 21.31 -43.23
C SER A 471 17.03 21.65 -42.17
N ALA A 472 16.36 20.60 -41.71
CA ALA A 472 15.45 20.48 -40.56
C ALA A 472 14.04 21.10 -40.72
N THR A 473 13.05 20.27 -40.38
CA THR A 473 11.64 20.61 -40.21
C THR A 473 11.50 21.64 -39.07
N SER A 474 10.78 22.75 -39.30
CA SER A 474 10.67 23.83 -38.30
C SER A 474 10.04 23.37 -36.97
N SER A 475 9.24 22.30 -37.01
CA SER A 475 8.61 21.71 -35.82
C SER A 475 9.62 21.09 -34.85
N GLU A 476 10.60 20.32 -35.34
CA GLU A 476 11.60 19.64 -34.49
C GLU A 476 12.56 20.64 -33.85
N LEU A 477 12.95 21.68 -34.59
CA LEU A 477 13.78 22.78 -34.09
C LEU A 477 13.06 23.57 -32.99
N ALA A 478 11.76 23.84 -33.15
CA ALA A 478 10.95 24.57 -32.17
C ALA A 478 10.71 23.78 -30.88
N GLU A 479 10.59 22.46 -30.97
CA GLU A 479 10.49 21.58 -29.80
C GLU A 479 11.82 21.49 -29.06
N THR A 480 12.91 21.29 -29.79
CA THR A 480 14.27 21.26 -29.21
C THR A 480 14.61 22.59 -28.53
N LEU A 481 14.27 23.73 -29.15
CA LEU A 481 14.46 25.06 -28.56
C LEU A 481 13.71 25.22 -27.24
N ARG A 482 12.45 24.76 -27.17
CA ARG A 482 11.67 24.79 -25.92
C ARG A 482 12.31 23.96 -24.82
N SER A 483 12.83 22.78 -25.15
CA SER A 483 13.54 21.93 -24.18
C SER A 483 14.80 22.60 -23.63
N TYR A 484 15.62 23.23 -24.47
CA TYR A 484 16.79 24.00 -24.00
C TYR A 484 16.41 25.26 -23.20
N GLN A 485 15.32 25.94 -23.54
CA GLN A 485 14.80 27.07 -22.75
C GLN A 485 14.32 26.62 -21.37
N SER A 486 13.65 25.47 -21.28
CA SER A 486 13.26 24.85 -20.01
C SER A 486 14.49 24.50 -19.16
N LEU A 487 15.49 23.84 -19.76
CA LEU A 487 16.75 23.50 -19.08
C LEU A 487 17.48 24.74 -18.57
N LYS A 488 17.52 25.82 -19.35
CA LYS A 488 18.09 27.11 -18.92
C LYS A 488 17.40 27.62 -17.65
N LYS A 489 16.06 27.63 -17.64
CA LYS A 489 15.28 28.09 -16.49
C LYS A 489 15.57 27.24 -15.24
N THR A 490 15.65 25.92 -15.38
CA THR A 490 16.00 25.02 -14.26
C THR A 490 17.40 25.31 -13.71
N LEU A 491 18.40 25.46 -14.58
CA LEU A 491 19.78 25.78 -14.16
C LEU A 491 19.89 27.16 -13.49
N GLU A 492 19.08 28.14 -13.89
CA GLU A 492 19.00 29.44 -13.23
C GLU A 492 18.45 29.33 -11.79
N LEU A 493 17.49 28.44 -11.56
CA LEU A 493 16.97 28.16 -10.21
C LEU A 493 17.99 27.42 -9.34
N VAL A 494 18.72 26.45 -9.92
CA VAL A 494 19.85 25.77 -9.23
C VAL A 494 20.88 26.79 -8.77
N GLU A 495 21.37 27.63 -9.70
CA GLU A 495 22.35 28.67 -9.41
C GLU A 495 21.84 29.65 -8.34
N SER A 496 20.55 30.00 -8.37
CA SER A 496 19.91 30.90 -7.40
C SER A 496 19.96 30.36 -5.96
N ILE A 497 19.76 29.05 -5.78
CA ILE A 497 19.81 28.39 -4.47
C ILE A 497 21.25 28.20 -4.00
N GLU A 498 22.14 27.67 -4.87
CA GLU A 498 23.56 27.45 -4.54
C GLU A 498 24.27 28.75 -4.13
N THR A 499 23.95 29.86 -4.78
CA THR A 499 24.53 31.18 -4.48
C THR A 499 23.76 31.97 -3.44
N ALA A 500 22.64 31.44 -2.94
CA ALA A 500 21.68 32.13 -2.07
C ALA A 500 21.20 33.49 -2.62
N ASN A 501 21.20 33.67 -3.95
CA ASN A 501 20.78 34.92 -4.61
C ASN A 501 19.31 35.25 -4.30
N TYR A 502 18.46 34.24 -4.15
CA TYR A 502 17.05 34.40 -3.81
C TYR A 502 16.81 35.22 -2.53
N ARG A 503 17.78 35.24 -1.60
CA ARG A 503 17.70 36.03 -0.35
C ARG A 503 17.68 37.55 -0.58
N HIS A 504 18.04 38.02 -1.78
CA HIS A 504 18.05 39.44 -2.15
C HIS A 504 16.73 39.93 -2.77
N PHE A 505 15.72 39.07 -2.92
CA PHE A 505 14.42 39.52 -3.40
C PHE A 505 13.78 40.51 -2.43
N TYR A 506 13.12 41.52 -2.97
CA TYR A 506 12.33 42.43 -2.16
C TYR A 506 10.93 41.84 -1.94
N ILE A 507 10.53 41.65 -0.69
CA ILE A 507 9.19 41.24 -0.30
C ILE A 507 8.62 42.26 0.69
N HIS A 508 7.34 42.62 0.50
CA HIS A 508 6.58 43.35 1.51
C HIS A 508 6.08 42.32 2.52
N LEU A 509 6.85 42.11 3.60
CA LEU A 509 6.53 41.12 4.62
C LEU A 509 5.17 41.42 5.28
N ASP A 510 4.85 42.70 5.48
CA ASP A 510 3.59 43.16 6.07
C ASP A 510 2.36 42.69 5.26
N ASP A 511 2.40 42.79 3.93
CA ASP A 511 1.30 42.33 3.05
C ASP A 511 1.10 40.81 3.05
N GLU A 512 2.16 40.03 3.32
CA GLU A 512 2.07 38.57 3.42
C GLU A 512 1.69 38.10 4.83
N MET A 513 2.03 38.86 5.86
CA MET A 513 1.59 38.62 7.24
C MET A 513 0.08 38.85 7.40
N ASP A 514 -0.47 39.87 6.73
CA ASP A 514 -1.92 40.13 6.71
C ASP A 514 -2.73 38.94 6.15
N LYS A 515 -2.14 38.10 5.28
CA LYS A 515 -2.79 36.88 4.75
C LYS A 515 -2.81 35.72 5.75
N LEU A 516 -1.86 35.66 6.69
CA LEU A 516 -1.83 34.62 7.72
C LEU A 516 -2.84 34.89 8.84
N ASP A 517 -3.20 36.16 9.08
CA ASP A 517 -4.25 36.57 10.02
C ASP A 517 -5.68 36.34 9.47
N LEU A 518 -5.83 35.98 8.19
CA LEU A 518 -7.11 35.78 7.50
C LEU A 518 -7.54 34.30 7.45
N THR A 519 -7.37 33.55 8.53
CA THR A 519 -7.95 32.19 8.61
C THR A 519 -9.48 32.27 8.62
N GLU A 520 -10.15 31.68 7.63
CA GLU A 520 -11.60 31.69 7.48
C GLU A 520 -12.23 30.41 8.06
N ALA A 521 -13.18 30.57 8.97
CA ALA A 521 -14.02 29.49 9.46
C ALA A 521 -15.07 29.11 8.40
N ILE A 522 -15.12 27.83 8.01
CA ILE A 522 -16.17 27.31 7.11
C ILE A 522 -17.33 26.80 7.96
N SER A 523 -18.55 27.32 7.74
CA SER A 523 -19.77 26.80 8.36
C SER A 523 -20.31 25.59 7.59
N ARG A 524 -20.45 24.44 8.25
CA ARG A 524 -21.27 23.30 7.81
C ARG A 524 -22.30 22.98 8.89
N ASP A 525 -23.56 22.80 8.49
CA ASP A 525 -24.60 22.29 9.37
C ASP A 525 -24.40 20.77 9.52
N PHE A 526 -24.18 20.31 10.76
CA PHE A 526 -24.06 18.90 11.10
C PHE A 526 -25.47 18.36 11.38
N GLU A 527 -25.96 17.44 10.54
CA GLU A 527 -27.10 16.60 10.93
C GLU A 527 -26.56 15.47 11.81
N GLU A 528 -26.96 15.44 13.08
CA GLU A 528 -26.73 14.32 14.00
C GLU A 528 -27.46 13.09 13.45
N GLU A 529 -26.73 12.17 12.82
CA GLU A 529 -27.21 10.80 12.70
C GLU A 529 -27.07 10.14 14.08
N ALA A 530 -28.23 9.86 14.68
CA ALA A 530 -28.34 9.12 15.92
C ALA A 530 -27.56 7.81 15.82
N SER A 531 -26.76 7.51 16.85
CA SER A 531 -26.10 6.22 16.99
C SER A 531 -27.16 5.11 17.04
N ASP A 532 -27.38 4.43 15.93
CA ASP A 532 -28.12 3.19 15.94
C ASP A 532 -27.30 2.19 16.76
N THR A 533 -27.84 1.83 17.93
CA THR A 533 -27.39 0.70 18.73
C THR A 533 -27.52 -0.56 17.87
N HIS A 534 -26.47 -0.88 17.13
CA HIS A 534 -26.33 -2.16 16.46
C HIS A 534 -26.03 -3.20 17.55
N ASP A 535 -27.03 -4.02 17.86
CA ASP A 535 -26.79 -5.32 18.46
C ASP A 535 -25.89 -6.10 17.50
N TYR A 536 -24.81 -6.68 18.03
CA TYR A 536 -23.84 -7.48 17.27
C TYR A 536 -24.58 -8.51 16.42
N LYS A 537 -24.60 -8.30 15.10
CA LYS A 537 -25.10 -9.31 14.16
C LYS A 537 -24.03 -10.38 14.01
N ASP A 538 -24.14 -11.37 14.87
CA ASP A 538 -23.41 -12.62 14.75
C ASP A 538 -23.82 -13.30 13.42
N SER A 539 -22.87 -13.39 12.48
CA SER A 539 -23.11 -14.01 11.16
C SER A 539 -23.53 -15.48 11.27
N MET A 540 -23.14 -16.13 12.38
CA MET A 540 -23.48 -17.51 12.73
C MET A 540 -24.84 -17.65 13.45
N ALA A 541 -25.52 -16.55 13.82
CA ALA A 541 -26.76 -16.63 14.62
C ALA A 541 -28.03 -16.95 13.81
N ASP A 542 -28.03 -16.74 12.48
CA ASP A 542 -29.22 -16.96 11.64
C ASP A 542 -29.28 -18.38 11.03
N GLY A 543 -28.20 -19.16 11.19
CA GLY A 543 -28.24 -20.60 11.00
C GLY A 543 -28.85 -21.24 12.24
N ARG A 544 -30.15 -21.57 12.21
CA ARG A 544 -30.74 -22.46 13.23
C ARG A 544 -29.84 -23.68 13.38
N ILE A 545 -29.12 -23.76 14.49
CA ILE A 545 -28.46 -24.98 14.95
C ILE A 545 -29.58 -26.01 15.05
N GLU A 546 -29.74 -26.89 14.06
CA GLU A 546 -30.64 -28.05 14.20
C GLU A 546 -30.09 -28.82 15.39
N GLU A 547 -30.81 -28.83 16.51
CA GLU A 547 -30.45 -29.64 17.66
C GLU A 547 -30.19 -31.08 17.18
N MET A 548 -28.95 -31.52 17.33
CA MET A 548 -28.50 -32.82 16.86
C MET A 548 -28.97 -33.89 17.86
N ASP A 549 -30.24 -34.29 17.75
CA ASP A 549 -30.80 -35.31 18.63
C ASP A 549 -30.31 -36.71 18.22
N THR A 550 -29.27 -37.19 18.91
CA THR A 550 -28.77 -38.57 18.76
C THR A 550 -29.64 -39.60 19.49
N ALA A 551 -30.58 -39.18 20.36
CA ALA A 551 -31.41 -40.08 21.15
C ALA A 551 -32.33 -40.91 20.26
N TYR A 552 -32.94 -40.30 19.24
CA TYR A 552 -33.72 -41.01 18.22
C TYR A 552 -32.91 -42.18 17.60
N TYR A 553 -31.67 -41.92 17.19
CA TYR A 553 -30.84 -42.92 16.51
C TYR A 553 -30.35 -44.02 17.46
N ARG A 554 -30.03 -43.69 18.72
CA ARG A 554 -29.70 -44.68 19.75
C ARG A 554 -30.88 -45.61 20.05
N GLN A 555 -32.09 -45.05 20.16
CA GLN A 555 -33.32 -45.85 20.33
C GLN A 555 -33.63 -46.69 19.08
N LEU A 556 -33.38 -46.14 17.89
CA LEU A 556 -33.54 -46.87 16.62
C LEU A 556 -32.58 -48.07 16.56
N VAL A 557 -31.31 -47.91 16.94
CA VAL A 557 -30.34 -49.02 17.02
C VAL A 557 -30.81 -50.11 17.98
N ASP A 558 -31.37 -49.73 19.14
CA ASP A 558 -31.93 -50.66 20.10
C ASP A 558 -33.12 -51.45 19.55
N ILE A 559 -34.05 -50.79 18.86
CA ILE A 559 -35.18 -51.45 18.18
C ILE A 559 -34.68 -52.43 17.12
N LEU A 560 -33.66 -52.05 16.35
CA LEU A 560 -33.09 -52.90 15.29
C LEU A 560 -32.31 -54.12 15.83
N LYS A 561 -32.07 -54.24 17.15
CA LYS A 561 -31.45 -55.46 17.74
C LYS A 561 -32.29 -56.71 17.48
N ASP A 562 -33.60 -56.57 17.50
CA ASP A 562 -34.57 -57.66 17.33
C ASP A 562 -34.92 -57.94 15.86
N HIS A 563 -34.32 -57.20 14.90
CA HIS A 563 -34.58 -57.33 13.46
C HIS A 563 -33.30 -57.66 12.66
N PRO A 564 -32.88 -58.95 12.60
CA PRO A 564 -31.62 -59.37 11.97
C PRO A 564 -31.49 -59.01 10.49
N ARG A 565 -32.62 -58.81 9.78
CA ARG A 565 -32.65 -58.41 8.37
C ARG A 565 -32.08 -57.02 8.11
N TYR A 566 -32.12 -56.14 9.12
CA TYR A 566 -31.64 -54.76 9.03
C TYR A 566 -30.33 -54.58 9.81
N SER A 567 -29.57 -55.68 10.01
CA SER A 567 -28.28 -55.66 10.74
C SER A 567 -27.26 -54.69 10.15
N ASP A 568 -27.27 -54.51 8.84
CA ASP A 568 -26.33 -53.64 8.14
C ASP A 568 -26.62 -52.17 8.43
N TYR A 569 -27.89 -51.76 8.37
CA TYR A 569 -28.35 -50.43 8.79
C TYR A 569 -28.01 -50.19 10.27
N ARG A 570 -28.22 -51.20 11.14
CA ARG A 570 -27.87 -51.11 12.56
C ARG A 570 -26.37 -50.89 12.75
N SER A 571 -25.52 -51.70 12.11
CA SER A 571 -24.06 -51.60 12.22
C SER A 571 -23.56 -50.22 11.77
N ILE A 572 -24.04 -49.73 10.63
CA ILE A 572 -23.63 -48.43 10.08
C ILE A 572 -24.03 -47.29 11.02
N ILE A 573 -25.24 -47.31 11.58
CA ILE A 573 -25.70 -46.29 12.53
C ILE A 573 -24.89 -46.38 13.84
N THR A 574 -24.62 -47.59 14.34
CA THR A 574 -23.78 -47.80 15.54
C THR A 574 -22.36 -47.27 15.34
N ASP A 575 -21.70 -47.61 14.23
CA ASP A 575 -20.32 -47.21 13.96
C ASP A 575 -20.19 -45.68 13.86
N LYS A 576 -21.23 -45.00 13.34
CA LYS A 576 -21.28 -43.52 13.28
C LYS A 576 -21.54 -42.89 14.64
N LEU A 577 -22.41 -43.49 15.45
CA LEU A 577 -22.63 -43.06 16.83
C LEU A 577 -21.34 -43.19 17.65
N GLU A 578 -20.60 -44.30 17.51
CA GLU A 578 -19.31 -44.47 18.17
C GLU A 578 -18.27 -43.44 17.70
N ARG A 579 -18.24 -43.09 16.40
CA ARG A 579 -17.37 -42.03 15.88
C ARG A 579 -17.74 -40.64 16.38
N ILE A 580 -19.02 -40.34 16.54
CA ILE A 580 -19.49 -39.09 17.16
C ILE A 580 -19.09 -39.06 18.65
N ASP A 581 -19.21 -40.19 19.34
CA ASP A 581 -18.89 -40.32 20.76
C ASP A 581 -17.37 -40.31 21.06
N GLN A 582 -16.54 -40.76 20.11
CA GLN A 582 -15.07 -40.87 20.24
C GLN A 582 -14.29 -39.79 19.48
N GLY A 583 -14.92 -39.00 18.62
CA GLY A 583 -14.25 -38.10 17.69
C GLY A 583 -13.62 -36.91 18.40
N ALA A 584 -12.29 -36.94 18.56
CA ALA A 584 -11.54 -35.78 19.01
C ALA A 584 -11.56 -34.72 17.90
N VAL A 585 -12.02 -33.51 18.22
CA VAL A 585 -12.06 -32.39 17.27
C VAL A 585 -10.71 -31.69 17.28
N ASN A 586 -10.13 -31.47 16.10
CA ASN A 586 -8.85 -30.78 15.97
C ASN A 586 -9.07 -29.26 15.95
N ILE A 587 -8.68 -28.60 17.04
CA ILE A 587 -8.73 -27.15 17.19
C ILE A 587 -7.32 -26.59 16.99
N SER A 588 -7.14 -25.71 16.02
CA SER A 588 -5.86 -25.01 15.84
C SER A 588 -5.96 -23.56 16.27
N VAL A 589 -4.97 -23.11 17.02
CA VAL A 589 -4.90 -21.74 17.54
C VAL A 589 -3.85 -20.96 16.76
N PHE A 590 -4.28 -19.89 16.10
CA PHE A 590 -3.46 -18.99 15.29
C PHE A 590 -3.52 -17.55 15.82
N GLY A 591 -2.58 -16.71 15.39
CA GLY A 591 -2.51 -15.31 15.85
C GLY A 591 -1.09 -14.75 15.83
N GLY A 592 -0.98 -13.42 15.88
CA GLY A 592 0.32 -12.73 15.87
C GLY A 592 1.25 -13.11 17.01
N PHE A 593 2.54 -12.77 16.85
CA PHE A 593 3.51 -12.88 17.95
C PHE A 593 3.03 -12.04 19.14
N SER A 594 3.19 -12.55 20.36
CA SER A 594 2.70 -11.90 21.59
C SER A 594 1.18 -11.62 21.66
N ALA A 595 0.35 -12.23 20.81
CA ALA A 595 -1.11 -12.10 20.91
C ALA A 595 -1.73 -12.83 22.13
N GLY A 596 -0.90 -13.56 22.90
CA GLY A 596 -1.33 -14.31 24.07
C GLY A 596 -1.98 -15.67 23.73
N LYS A 597 -1.59 -16.32 22.61
CA LYS A 597 -2.05 -17.67 22.22
C LYS A 597 -1.82 -18.72 23.31
N THR A 598 -0.57 -18.89 23.74
CA THR A 598 -0.20 -19.86 24.77
C THR A 598 -0.87 -19.54 26.11
N THR A 599 -1.03 -18.26 26.45
CA THR A 599 -1.80 -17.82 27.62
C THR A 599 -3.28 -18.20 27.52
N PHE A 600 -3.88 -18.02 26.34
CA PHE A 600 -5.26 -18.42 26.05
C PHE A 600 -5.45 -19.94 26.13
N ILE A 601 -4.51 -20.72 25.57
CA ILE A 601 -4.51 -22.19 25.64
C ILE A 601 -4.39 -22.68 27.09
N ASN A 602 -3.49 -22.08 27.88
CA ASN A 602 -3.39 -22.36 29.31
C ASN A 602 -4.71 -22.08 30.05
N ALA A 603 -5.34 -20.95 29.78
CA ALA A 603 -6.64 -20.60 30.36
C ALA A 603 -7.74 -21.59 29.95
N LEU A 604 -7.78 -22.04 28.68
CA LEU A 604 -8.71 -23.07 28.21
C LEU A 604 -8.53 -24.40 28.97
N MET A 605 -7.27 -24.80 29.20
CA MET A 605 -6.92 -26.02 29.94
C MET A 605 -7.16 -25.90 31.46
N GLY A 606 -7.38 -24.69 31.97
CA GLY A 606 -7.63 -24.44 33.40
C GLY A 606 -6.36 -24.38 34.26
N GLY A 607 -5.20 -24.09 33.66
CA GLY A 607 -3.92 -23.99 34.38
C GLY A 607 -2.75 -23.53 33.51
N ALA A 608 -1.73 -22.94 34.14
CA ALA A 608 -0.50 -22.51 33.48
C ALA A 608 0.43 -23.72 33.21
N HIS A 609 0.18 -24.42 32.10
CA HIS A 609 0.89 -25.66 31.76
C HIS A 609 2.04 -25.45 30.77
N LEU A 610 1.90 -24.48 29.86
CA LEU A 610 2.91 -24.11 28.87
C LEU A 610 3.55 -22.77 29.23
N THR A 611 4.84 -22.60 28.99
CA THR A 611 5.53 -21.31 29.19
C THR A 611 5.66 -20.56 27.86
N THR A 612 5.63 -19.23 27.92
CA THR A 612 5.85 -18.36 26.76
C THR A 612 7.32 -18.01 26.60
N SER A 613 7.94 -18.32 25.46
CA SER A 613 9.25 -17.74 25.11
C SER A 613 9.07 -16.35 24.47
N PRO A 614 9.86 -15.35 24.86
CA PRO A 614 9.82 -13.99 24.29
C PRO A 614 10.58 -13.87 22.96
N ASN A 615 11.25 -14.92 22.48
CA ASN A 615 12.09 -14.86 21.28
C ASN A 615 11.40 -15.47 20.04
N PRO A 616 11.33 -14.75 18.90
CA PRO A 616 10.60 -15.20 17.71
C PRO A 616 11.29 -16.34 16.93
N THR A 617 12.50 -16.75 17.28
CA THR A 617 13.33 -17.70 16.50
C THR A 617 13.17 -19.17 16.91
N THR A 618 12.39 -19.44 17.95
CA THR A 618 12.30 -20.75 18.64
C THR A 618 10.86 -21.23 18.81
N ALA A 619 9.99 -20.89 17.87
CA ALA A 619 8.60 -21.29 17.94
C ALA A 619 8.40 -22.74 17.46
N THR A 620 8.28 -23.68 18.40
CA THR A 620 7.96 -25.08 18.15
C THR A 620 6.45 -25.29 18.06
N ILE A 621 5.98 -26.01 17.03
CA ILE A 621 4.57 -26.42 16.92
C ILE A 621 4.25 -27.39 18.05
N THR A 622 3.21 -27.12 18.83
CA THR A 622 2.83 -27.95 19.97
C THR A 622 1.43 -28.51 19.76
N GLU A 623 1.29 -29.84 19.77
CA GLU A 623 0.00 -30.53 19.71
C GLU A 623 -0.29 -31.16 21.08
N ILE A 624 -1.49 -30.91 21.61
CA ILE A 624 -1.91 -31.31 22.95
C ILE A 624 -3.11 -32.25 22.84
N THR A 625 -3.00 -33.45 23.40
CA THR A 625 -4.03 -34.49 23.34
C THR A 625 -4.29 -35.12 24.71
N GLY A 626 -5.50 -35.67 24.92
CA GLY A 626 -5.84 -36.43 26.14
C GLY A 626 -5.31 -37.86 26.15
N SER A 627 -4.84 -38.38 25.02
CA SER A 627 -4.44 -39.77 24.85
C SER A 627 -3.16 -39.94 24.04
N GLY A 628 -2.28 -40.83 24.48
CA GLY A 628 -0.98 -41.09 23.87
C GLY A 628 0.17 -40.88 24.85
N GLY A 629 1.40 -41.23 24.45
CA GLY A 629 2.60 -40.81 25.17
C GLY A 629 3.12 -39.48 24.62
N SER A 630 3.73 -38.66 25.47
CA SER A 630 4.39 -37.43 25.02
C SER A 630 5.65 -37.77 24.22
N HIS A 631 5.84 -37.14 23.07
CA HIS A 631 7.00 -37.36 22.22
C HIS A 631 7.38 -36.10 21.43
N ALA A 632 8.66 -35.98 21.11
CA ALA A 632 9.21 -34.89 20.31
C ALA A 632 9.63 -35.41 18.94
N ARG A 633 9.17 -34.74 17.88
CA ARG A 633 9.72 -34.90 16.53
C ARG A 633 10.88 -33.95 16.35
N TYR A 634 12.07 -34.48 16.13
CA TYR A 634 13.27 -33.69 15.88
C TYR A 634 13.35 -33.22 14.42
N LYS A 635 13.90 -32.02 14.21
CA LYS A 635 14.23 -31.50 12.88
C LYS A 635 15.24 -32.41 12.18
N THR A 636 15.20 -32.43 10.85
CA THR A 636 16.22 -33.08 10.05
C THR A 636 17.47 -32.21 9.97
N GLU A 637 18.61 -32.79 9.61
CA GLU A 637 19.82 -32.00 9.38
C GLU A 637 19.64 -30.99 8.24
N ALA A 638 18.82 -31.31 7.23
CA ALA A 638 18.52 -30.41 6.13
C ALA A 638 17.80 -29.13 6.60
N ASP A 639 16.83 -29.26 7.53
CA ASP A 639 16.09 -28.11 8.09
C ASP A 639 17.02 -27.15 8.84
N LEU A 640 17.98 -27.70 9.60
CA LEU A 640 18.98 -26.91 10.30
C LEU A 640 19.96 -26.24 9.34
N VAL A 641 20.40 -26.93 8.29
CA VAL A 641 21.25 -26.36 7.24
C VAL A 641 20.56 -25.21 6.52
N GLN A 642 19.29 -25.37 6.15
CA GLN A 642 18.51 -24.30 5.51
C GLN A 642 18.44 -23.06 6.41
N SER A 643 18.13 -23.26 7.69
CA SER A 643 18.10 -22.17 8.69
C SER A 643 19.46 -21.49 8.82
N LEU A 644 20.55 -22.27 8.87
CA LEU A 644 21.91 -21.75 8.96
C LEU A 644 22.34 -21.00 7.70
N GLN A 645 21.96 -21.44 6.50
CA GLN A 645 22.24 -20.73 5.25
C GLN A 645 21.61 -19.34 5.26
N VAL A 646 20.36 -19.23 5.73
CA VAL A 646 19.66 -17.95 5.85
C VAL A 646 20.31 -17.06 6.92
N ILE A 647 20.59 -17.61 8.11
CA ILE A 647 21.12 -16.84 9.25
C ILE A 647 22.56 -16.37 8.99
N THR A 648 23.38 -17.22 8.36
CA THR A 648 24.82 -16.95 8.17
C THR A 648 25.15 -16.35 6.81
N ASN A 649 24.20 -16.38 5.86
CA ASN A 649 24.41 -16.11 4.44
C ASN A 649 25.65 -16.84 3.88
N HIS A 650 25.87 -18.07 4.35
CA HIS A 650 26.99 -18.93 3.94
C HIS A 650 26.44 -20.18 3.27
N GLU A 651 27.15 -20.70 2.27
CA GLU A 651 26.81 -21.98 1.65
C GLU A 651 27.48 -23.13 2.42
N GLY A 652 26.75 -24.22 2.60
CA GLY A 652 27.21 -25.43 3.29
C GLY A 652 26.20 -26.55 3.12
N SER A 653 26.65 -27.80 3.20
CA SER A 653 25.79 -28.98 2.98
C SER A 653 25.44 -29.71 4.27
N THR A 654 26.21 -29.49 5.34
CA THR A 654 26.02 -30.07 6.66
C THR A 654 26.14 -29.00 7.73
N VAL A 655 25.55 -29.20 8.91
CA VAL A 655 25.66 -28.23 10.03
C VAL A 655 27.13 -28.03 10.43
N ALA A 656 27.94 -29.08 10.32
CA ALA A 656 29.37 -29.04 10.61
C ALA A 656 30.16 -28.04 9.73
N ASP A 657 29.71 -27.79 8.50
CA ASP A 657 30.36 -26.83 7.58
C ASP A 657 30.25 -25.38 8.10
N PHE A 658 29.21 -25.08 8.88
CA PHE A 658 28.94 -23.75 9.42
C PHE A 658 29.66 -23.50 10.73
N LEU A 659 29.96 -24.53 11.53
CA LEU A 659 30.57 -24.38 12.87
C LEU A 659 31.88 -23.53 12.88
N PRO A 660 32.83 -23.70 11.94
CA PRO A 660 34.03 -22.88 11.90
C PRO A 660 33.73 -21.40 11.62
N TRP A 661 32.77 -21.13 10.74
CA TRP A 661 32.34 -19.76 10.44
C TRP A 661 31.64 -19.14 11.63
N ILE A 662 30.70 -19.86 12.23
CA ILE A 662 29.93 -19.44 13.41
C ILE A 662 30.88 -19.05 14.54
N ARG A 663 31.87 -19.90 14.87
CA ARG A 663 32.85 -19.61 15.94
C ARG A 663 33.70 -18.37 15.67
N ARG A 664 33.92 -18.01 14.40
CA ARG A 664 34.75 -16.87 13.99
C ARG A 664 33.97 -15.57 13.76
N SER A 665 32.73 -15.70 13.31
CA SER A 665 31.89 -14.62 12.80
C SER A 665 30.59 -14.46 13.59
N ARG A 666 30.48 -15.03 14.80
CA ARG A 666 29.32 -14.89 15.70
C ARG A 666 28.86 -13.44 15.84
N SER A 667 29.79 -12.49 15.94
CA SER A 667 29.48 -11.06 16.06
C SER A 667 28.85 -10.42 14.80
N LYS A 668 28.82 -11.14 13.67
CA LYS A 668 28.18 -10.69 12.42
C LYS A 668 26.74 -11.19 12.27
N VAL A 669 26.30 -12.11 13.13
CA VAL A 669 24.93 -12.62 13.13
C VAL A 669 24.02 -11.58 13.80
N LYS A 670 22.83 -11.36 13.23
CA LYS A 670 21.82 -10.47 13.84
C LYS A 670 21.45 -10.96 15.24
N GLU A 671 21.26 -10.04 16.17
CA GLU A 671 21.05 -10.36 17.60
C GLU A 671 19.86 -11.31 17.83
N ALA A 672 18.79 -11.18 17.06
CA ALA A 672 17.62 -12.07 17.09
C ALA A 672 17.93 -13.55 16.81
N HIS A 673 19.00 -13.85 16.06
CA HIS A 673 19.40 -15.23 15.71
C HIS A 673 20.56 -15.75 16.59
N ILE A 674 21.05 -14.96 17.54
CA ILE A 674 22.11 -15.41 18.47
C ILE A 674 21.66 -16.63 19.29
N PRO A 675 20.44 -16.69 19.86
CA PRO A 675 19.99 -17.88 20.60
C PRO A 675 20.04 -19.15 19.75
N PHE A 676 19.64 -19.06 18.48
CA PHE A 676 19.71 -20.19 17.54
C PHE A 676 21.14 -20.67 17.34
N ILE A 677 22.07 -19.74 17.10
CA ILE A 677 23.48 -20.05 16.89
C ILE A 677 24.13 -20.62 18.16
N ASP A 678 23.80 -20.08 19.32
CA ASP A 678 24.31 -20.56 20.60
C ASP A 678 23.78 -21.95 20.95
N GLY A 679 22.50 -22.23 20.66
CA GLY A 679 21.94 -23.56 20.79
C GLY A 679 22.62 -24.59 19.88
N ILE A 680 22.90 -24.24 18.62
CA ILE A 680 23.69 -25.10 17.71
C ILE A 680 25.10 -25.35 18.27
N LEU A 681 25.77 -24.33 18.80
CA LEU A 681 27.11 -24.49 19.36
C LEU A 681 27.15 -25.35 20.63
N SER A 682 26.13 -25.26 21.47
CA SER A 682 26.09 -25.88 22.80
C SER A 682 25.50 -27.29 22.79
N HIS A 683 24.50 -27.55 21.94
CA HIS A 683 23.67 -28.75 22.04
C HIS A 683 23.67 -29.63 20.77
N PHE A 684 24.23 -29.19 19.63
CA PHE A 684 24.22 -29.99 18.39
C PHE A 684 24.87 -31.36 18.54
N ASP A 685 26.03 -31.45 19.22
CA ASP A 685 26.73 -32.72 19.43
C ASP A 685 25.86 -33.75 20.20
N THR A 686 24.95 -33.27 21.05
CA THR A 686 24.04 -34.11 21.85
C THR A 686 22.82 -34.54 21.04
N HIS A 687 22.21 -33.62 20.27
CA HIS A 687 20.98 -33.90 19.53
C HIS A 687 21.19 -34.46 18.12
N GLN A 688 22.41 -34.46 17.58
CA GLN A 688 22.69 -34.96 16.22
C GLN A 688 22.16 -36.39 15.98
N VAL A 689 22.21 -37.24 17.01
CA VAL A 689 21.75 -38.64 16.94
C VAL A 689 20.23 -38.75 16.81
N HIS A 690 19.49 -37.73 17.27
CA HIS A 690 18.04 -37.69 17.31
C HIS A 690 17.42 -37.00 16.09
N LEU A 691 18.21 -36.32 15.25
CA LEU A 691 17.69 -35.58 14.09
C LEU A 691 16.85 -36.46 13.15
N GLY A 692 15.65 -36.00 12.82
CA GLY A 692 14.66 -36.69 11.99
C GLY A 692 13.95 -37.88 12.65
N GLN A 693 14.09 -38.07 13.97
CA GLN A 693 13.42 -39.14 14.73
C GLN A 693 12.31 -38.58 15.64
N ASP A 694 11.34 -39.45 15.94
CA ASP A 694 10.34 -39.23 16.99
C ASP A 694 10.83 -39.89 18.29
N ILE A 695 11.02 -39.10 19.35
CA ILE A 695 11.57 -39.55 20.63
C ILE A 695 10.51 -39.42 21.73
N GLU A 696 10.15 -40.52 22.37
CA GLU A 696 9.24 -40.52 23.54
C GLU A 696 9.93 -39.93 24.77
N MET A 697 9.22 -39.07 25.49
CA MET A 697 9.72 -38.32 26.64
C MET A 697 8.62 -38.14 27.69
N GLU A 698 9.00 -37.81 28.92
CA GLU A 698 8.05 -37.42 29.95
C GLU A 698 7.49 -36.01 29.66
N THR A 699 6.18 -35.80 29.90
CA THR A 699 5.49 -34.55 29.52
C THR A 699 6.17 -33.31 30.11
N GLY A 700 6.56 -33.33 31.39
CA GLY A 700 7.26 -32.20 32.01
C GLY A 700 8.60 -31.89 31.34
N ALA A 701 9.40 -32.93 31.06
CA ALA A 701 10.68 -32.77 30.37
C ALA A 701 10.54 -32.22 28.93
N LEU A 702 9.47 -32.60 28.22
CA LEU A 702 9.20 -32.06 26.89
C LEU A 702 8.77 -30.59 26.96
N ILE A 703 7.96 -30.21 27.95
CA ILE A 703 7.59 -28.82 28.20
C ILE A 703 8.87 -28.00 28.47
N ASP A 704 9.72 -28.42 29.40
CA ASP A 704 10.98 -27.70 29.72
C ASP A 704 11.89 -27.52 28.48
N MET A 705 11.92 -28.51 27.59
CA MET A 705 12.70 -28.48 26.35
C MET A 705 12.16 -27.45 25.34
N ILE A 706 10.84 -27.39 25.14
CA ILE A 706 10.23 -26.38 24.25
C ILE A 706 10.19 -24.98 24.87
N SER A 707 10.29 -24.89 26.20
CA SER A 707 10.41 -23.62 26.94
C SER A 707 11.76 -22.93 26.78
N THR A 708 12.81 -23.69 26.45
CA THR A 708 14.19 -23.18 26.44
C THR A 708 14.65 -22.90 25.01
N ASP A 709 14.97 -21.63 24.72
CA ASP A 709 15.36 -21.19 23.37
C ASP A 709 16.55 -21.96 22.77
N GLU A 710 17.47 -22.46 23.59
CA GLU A 710 18.64 -23.20 23.08
C GLU A 710 18.35 -24.66 22.70
N GLU A 711 17.27 -25.26 23.23
CA GLU A 711 16.89 -26.66 22.96
C GLU A 711 15.72 -26.76 21.97
N ALA A 712 14.75 -25.85 22.05
CA ALA A 712 13.59 -25.80 21.15
C ALA A 712 13.98 -25.76 19.66
N ILE A 713 15.17 -25.26 19.33
CA ILE A 713 15.67 -25.21 17.93
C ILE A 713 15.74 -26.58 17.25
N PHE A 714 15.95 -27.65 18.01
CA PHE A 714 16.09 -29.01 17.49
C PHE A 714 14.73 -29.70 17.32
N ILE A 715 13.68 -29.16 17.94
CA ILE A 715 12.35 -29.74 17.93
C ILE A 715 11.57 -29.16 16.76
N HIS A 716 11.11 -30.05 15.89
CA HIS A 716 10.23 -29.71 14.77
C HIS A 716 8.78 -29.61 15.24
N LYS A 717 8.32 -30.59 16.03
CA LYS A 717 6.97 -30.63 16.61
C LYS A 717 6.98 -31.36 17.94
N ALA A 718 6.28 -30.82 18.93
CA ALA A 718 6.09 -31.43 20.24
C ALA A 718 4.66 -31.98 20.35
N PHE A 719 4.53 -33.24 20.76
CA PHE A 719 3.25 -33.89 21.03
C PHE A 719 3.15 -34.10 22.54
N LEU A 720 2.26 -33.36 23.19
CA LEU A 720 2.03 -33.39 24.62
C LEU A 720 0.76 -34.18 24.93
N SER A 721 0.88 -35.23 25.74
CA SER A 721 -0.28 -35.89 26.32
C SER A 721 -0.58 -35.31 27.71
N MET A 722 -1.76 -34.72 27.85
CA MET A 722 -2.24 -34.07 29.06
C MET A 722 -3.69 -34.49 29.34
N ASP A 723 -3.93 -35.02 30.53
CA ASP A 723 -5.26 -35.45 30.98
C ASP A 723 -6.01 -34.25 31.59
N THR A 724 -6.88 -33.63 30.80
CA THR A 724 -7.73 -32.50 31.22
C THR A 724 -9.15 -32.69 30.66
N PRO A 725 -10.20 -32.14 31.31
CA PRO A 725 -11.57 -32.25 30.81
C PRO A 725 -11.77 -31.72 29.39
N PHE A 726 -10.90 -30.80 28.94
CA PHE A 726 -10.94 -30.25 27.59
C PHE A 726 -10.25 -31.20 26.58
N THR A 727 -9.09 -31.76 26.93
CA THR A 727 -8.31 -32.64 26.06
C THR A 727 -8.89 -34.06 25.91
N ASP A 728 -9.88 -34.41 26.73
CA ASP A 728 -10.71 -35.62 26.56
C ASP A 728 -11.48 -35.63 25.23
N ARG A 729 -11.83 -34.45 24.71
CA ARG A 729 -12.69 -34.28 23.52
C ARG A 729 -12.05 -33.48 22.40
N PHE A 730 -10.96 -32.77 22.70
CA PHE A 730 -10.33 -31.83 21.78
C PHE A 730 -8.83 -32.09 21.68
N THR A 731 -8.31 -32.08 20.46
CA THR A 731 -6.87 -31.97 20.20
C THR A 731 -6.57 -30.52 19.90
N ILE A 732 -5.67 -29.89 20.67
CA ILE A 732 -5.29 -28.49 20.45
C ILE A 732 -3.93 -28.45 19.76
N THR A 733 -3.83 -27.72 18.65
CA THR A 733 -2.53 -27.36 18.06
C THR A 733 -2.24 -25.89 18.32
N ASP A 734 -1.20 -25.61 19.12
CA ASP A 734 -0.61 -24.27 19.25
C ASP A 734 0.32 -24.05 18.05
N SER A 735 -0.04 -23.09 17.20
CA SER A 735 0.83 -22.68 16.11
C SER A 735 1.87 -21.67 16.62
N PRO A 736 3.10 -21.73 16.11
CA PRO A 736 4.14 -20.73 16.33
C PRO A 736 3.64 -19.28 16.36
N GLY A 737 4.19 -18.47 17.27
CA GLY A 737 3.99 -17.02 17.26
C GLY A 737 4.70 -16.40 16.08
N ILE A 738 3.99 -16.23 14.98
CA ILE A 738 4.67 -15.94 13.74
C ILE A 738 4.82 -14.43 13.52
N ASN A 739 6.06 -13.96 13.51
CA ASN A 739 6.44 -12.54 13.47
C ASN A 739 6.65 -11.97 12.04
N SER A 740 6.56 -12.80 11.00
CA SER A 740 6.66 -12.37 9.61
C SER A 740 5.59 -13.06 8.74
N ILE A 741 5.18 -12.44 7.64
CA ILE A 741 4.28 -13.08 6.65
C ILE A 741 4.88 -14.43 6.22
N ASN A 742 6.20 -14.51 6.08
CA ASN A 742 6.87 -15.68 5.53
C ASN A 742 6.94 -16.89 6.47
N ASP A 743 7.08 -16.67 7.77
CA ASP A 743 7.06 -17.73 8.76
C ASP A 743 5.63 -18.29 8.96
N ARG A 744 4.59 -17.58 8.46
CA ARG A 744 3.16 -17.93 8.68
C ARG A 744 2.68 -18.97 7.68
N HIS A 745 3.51 -19.24 6.69
CA HIS A 745 3.10 -19.88 5.45
C HIS A 745 4.06 -21.00 5.07
N THR A 746 4.60 -21.67 6.09
CA THR A 746 5.37 -22.88 5.89
C THR A 746 4.46 -24.06 5.53
N LYS A 747 5.02 -25.14 4.97
CA LYS A 747 4.28 -26.39 4.65
C LYS A 747 3.56 -26.95 5.88
N GLU A 748 4.12 -26.71 7.05
CA GLU A 748 3.60 -27.15 8.34
C GLU A 748 2.36 -26.35 8.72
N THR A 749 2.37 -25.02 8.56
CA THR A 749 1.19 -24.20 8.82
C THR A 749 0.03 -24.57 7.88
N HIS A 750 0.32 -24.84 6.61
CA HIS A 750 -0.67 -25.39 5.69
C HIS A 750 -1.27 -26.69 6.20
N SER A 751 -0.45 -27.64 6.63
CA SER A 751 -0.90 -28.95 7.12
C SER A 751 -1.76 -28.83 8.39
N ILE A 752 -1.39 -27.91 9.29
CA ILE A 752 -2.20 -27.58 10.48
C ILE A 752 -3.54 -27.02 10.04
N ILE A 753 -3.57 -26.00 9.17
CA ILE A 753 -4.82 -25.40 8.67
C ILE A 753 -5.66 -26.50 8.03
N ALA A 754 -5.14 -27.22 7.03
CA ALA A 754 -5.85 -28.28 6.31
C ALA A 754 -6.41 -29.37 7.25
N GLY A 755 -5.69 -29.76 8.29
CA GLY A 755 -6.13 -30.75 9.28
C GLY A 755 -7.06 -30.22 10.39
N SER A 756 -7.30 -28.91 10.46
CA SER A 756 -8.13 -28.29 11.52
C SER A 756 -9.62 -28.43 11.25
N ASP A 757 -10.38 -28.88 12.23
CA ASP A 757 -11.85 -28.88 12.18
C ASP A 757 -12.43 -27.53 12.61
N MET A 758 -11.67 -26.78 13.42
CA MET A 758 -12.00 -25.44 13.86
C MET A 758 -10.72 -24.61 14.03
N ILE A 759 -10.78 -23.32 13.68
CA ILE A 759 -9.69 -22.38 13.88
C ILE A 759 -10.09 -21.33 14.91
N ILE A 760 -9.24 -21.15 15.91
CA ILE A 760 -9.30 -20.04 16.85
C ILE A 760 -8.20 -19.05 16.48
N TYR A 761 -8.59 -17.83 16.15
CA TYR A 761 -7.69 -16.74 15.81
C TYR A 761 -7.59 -15.74 16.96
N VAL A 762 -6.44 -15.71 17.64
CA VAL A 762 -6.16 -14.85 18.79
C VAL A 762 -5.49 -13.57 18.33
N SER A 763 -6.14 -12.45 18.58
CA SER A 763 -5.62 -11.10 18.36
C SER A 763 -5.50 -10.38 19.70
N TYR A 764 -4.50 -9.49 19.81
CA TYR A 764 -4.29 -8.71 21.02
C TYR A 764 -5.12 -7.43 20.97
N TYR A 765 -5.76 -7.02 22.06
CA TYR A 765 -6.65 -5.86 22.14
C TYR A 765 -6.04 -4.55 21.57
N ASN A 766 -4.73 -4.33 21.77
CA ASN A 766 -4.05 -3.14 21.25
C ASN A 766 -3.56 -3.24 19.79
N HIS A 767 -3.62 -4.43 19.19
CA HIS A 767 -3.07 -4.74 17.87
C HIS A 767 -4.05 -5.60 17.08
N VAL A 768 -5.17 -4.97 16.77
CA VAL A 768 -6.30 -5.65 16.19
C VAL A 768 -6.24 -5.53 14.68
N PHE A 769 -6.24 -6.69 14.00
CA PHE A 769 -6.41 -6.83 12.56
C PHE A 769 -5.38 -6.07 11.71
N SER A 770 -4.12 -6.51 11.75
CA SER A 770 -3.05 -5.96 10.90
C SER A 770 -3.14 -6.46 9.44
N ARG A 771 -2.41 -5.84 8.50
CA ARG A 771 -2.32 -6.31 7.10
C ARG A 771 -1.78 -7.73 6.97
N SER A 772 -0.87 -8.14 7.86
CA SER A 772 -0.36 -9.52 7.86
C SER A 772 -1.38 -10.51 8.41
N ASP A 773 -2.28 -10.06 9.30
CA ASP A 773 -3.44 -10.85 9.73
C ASP A 773 -4.45 -10.99 8.59
N GLU A 774 -4.74 -9.90 7.86
CA GLU A 774 -5.62 -9.92 6.68
C GLU A 774 -5.14 -10.94 5.62
N GLN A 775 -3.87 -10.88 5.23
CA GLN A 775 -3.28 -11.83 4.27
C GLN A 775 -3.34 -13.28 4.78
N PHE A 776 -3.09 -13.48 6.07
CA PHE A 776 -3.12 -14.81 6.68
C PHE A 776 -4.55 -15.38 6.73
N LEU A 777 -5.55 -14.56 7.03
CA LEU A 777 -6.95 -14.95 7.02
C LEU A 777 -7.44 -15.26 5.60
N GLN A 778 -7.00 -14.49 4.60
CA GLN A 778 -7.24 -14.82 3.18
C GLN A 778 -6.61 -16.16 2.81
N TYR A 779 -5.41 -16.47 3.33
CA TYR A 779 -4.76 -17.76 3.12
C TYR A 779 -5.55 -18.91 3.75
N ILE A 780 -6.01 -18.77 5.01
CA ILE A 780 -6.89 -19.75 5.67
C ILE A 780 -8.14 -19.98 4.83
N LYS A 781 -8.81 -18.91 4.40
CA LYS A 781 -9.99 -18.96 3.54
C LYS A 781 -9.69 -19.67 2.21
N SER A 782 -8.51 -19.45 1.64
CA SER A 782 -8.09 -20.14 0.40
C SER A 782 -7.95 -21.65 0.59
N ILE A 783 -7.64 -22.14 1.79
CA ILE A 783 -7.50 -23.57 2.08
C ILE A 783 -8.85 -24.18 2.49
N LYS A 784 -9.60 -23.50 3.36
CA LYS A 784 -10.81 -24.04 3.99
C LYS A 784 -12.12 -23.69 3.30
N GLY A 785 -12.10 -22.68 2.44
CA GLY A 785 -13.29 -22.12 1.82
C GLY A 785 -13.91 -20.97 2.65
N PRO A 786 -14.89 -20.25 2.06
CA PRO A 786 -15.53 -19.08 2.68
C PRO A 786 -16.42 -19.42 3.88
N ASP A 787 -17.04 -20.60 3.89
CA ASP A 787 -18.03 -21.04 4.89
C ASP A 787 -17.37 -21.77 6.08
N PHE A 788 -16.04 -21.69 6.21
CA PHE A 788 -15.35 -22.33 7.32
C PHE A 788 -15.37 -21.40 8.54
N PRO A 789 -15.93 -21.84 9.68
CA PRO A 789 -16.12 -20.97 10.82
C PRO A 789 -14.78 -20.66 11.51
N ILE A 790 -14.49 -19.37 11.69
CA ILE A 790 -13.32 -18.90 12.43
C ILE A 790 -13.77 -18.21 13.71
N ILE A 791 -13.28 -18.68 14.85
CA ILE A 791 -13.51 -18.04 16.15
C ILE A 791 -12.42 -17.00 16.39
N PHE A 792 -12.80 -15.73 16.46
CA PHE A 792 -11.89 -14.64 16.77
C PHE A 792 -11.88 -14.34 18.26
N ILE A 793 -10.70 -14.35 18.86
CA ILE A 793 -10.50 -13.99 20.26
C ILE A 793 -9.79 -12.65 20.30
N VAL A 794 -10.43 -11.63 20.85
CA VAL A 794 -9.80 -10.36 21.21
C VAL A 794 -9.32 -10.49 22.65
N ASN A 795 -8.04 -10.80 22.81
CA ASN A 795 -7.42 -11.10 24.10
C ASN A 795 -6.88 -9.83 24.77
N ALA A 796 -6.67 -9.89 26.08
CA ALA A 796 -6.20 -8.78 26.92
C ALA A 796 -7.17 -7.59 27.01
N VAL A 797 -8.48 -7.85 27.05
CA VAL A 797 -9.51 -6.81 27.23
C VAL A 797 -9.45 -6.13 28.59
N ASP A 798 -8.72 -6.68 29.55
CA ASP A 798 -8.42 -6.02 30.83
C ASP A 798 -7.63 -4.70 30.67
N LEU A 799 -7.04 -4.47 29.48
CA LEU A 799 -6.38 -3.22 29.12
C LEU A 799 -7.33 -2.13 28.62
N MET A 800 -8.63 -2.42 28.47
CA MET A 800 -9.60 -1.45 28.00
C MET A 800 -9.74 -0.28 28.98
N GLN A 801 -9.80 0.94 28.44
CA GLN A 801 -10.02 2.14 29.26
C GLN A 801 -11.50 2.39 29.52
N SER A 802 -12.37 1.98 28.60
CA SER A 802 -13.83 2.11 28.70
C SER A 802 -14.55 1.01 27.91
N GLU A 803 -15.82 0.73 28.24
CA GLU A 803 -16.67 -0.19 27.45
C GLU A 803 -16.93 0.33 26.03
N ASP A 804 -16.99 1.65 25.84
CA ASP A 804 -17.16 2.27 24.52
C ASP A 804 -15.96 1.99 23.60
N ASP A 805 -14.74 1.91 24.14
CA ASP A 805 -13.55 1.58 23.35
C ASP A 805 -13.53 0.11 22.93
N LEU A 806 -13.97 -0.78 23.81
CA LEU A 806 -14.18 -2.18 23.44
C LEU A 806 -15.17 -2.29 22.28
N LYS A 807 -16.29 -1.55 22.34
CA LYS A 807 -17.28 -1.53 21.27
C LYS A 807 -16.67 -1.10 19.93
N LYS A 808 -15.90 -0.01 19.92
CA LYS A 808 -15.21 0.49 18.71
C LYS A 808 -14.26 -0.56 18.11
N VAL A 809 -13.52 -1.28 18.96
CA VAL A 809 -12.61 -2.35 18.52
C VAL A 809 -13.39 -3.48 17.87
N MET A 810 -14.48 -3.90 18.50
CA MET A 810 -15.33 -4.97 17.98
C MET A 810 -15.98 -4.58 16.63
N ASP A 811 -16.48 -3.36 16.50
CA ASP A 811 -17.06 -2.84 15.25
C ASP A 811 -16.03 -2.82 14.11
N TYR A 812 -14.79 -2.41 14.41
CA TYR A 812 -13.70 -2.41 13.45
C TYR A 812 -13.33 -3.82 12.97
N ILE A 813 -13.19 -4.79 13.89
CA ILE A 813 -12.92 -6.19 13.52
C ILE A 813 -14.05 -6.74 12.67
N ASN A 814 -15.29 -6.55 13.12
CA ASN A 814 -16.46 -7.10 12.46
C ASN A 814 -16.58 -6.57 11.02
N SER A 815 -16.47 -5.25 10.84
CA SER A 815 -16.50 -4.65 9.50
C SER A 815 -15.35 -5.14 8.60
N SER A 816 -14.17 -5.37 9.17
CA SER A 816 -13.02 -5.87 8.41
C SER A 816 -13.17 -7.34 8.02
N LEU A 817 -13.72 -8.18 8.89
CA LEU A 817 -14.00 -9.59 8.61
C LEU A 817 -15.17 -9.78 7.64
N GLU A 818 -16.19 -8.92 7.74
CA GLU A 818 -17.28 -8.84 6.76
C GLU A 818 -16.76 -8.48 5.37
N GLN A 819 -15.82 -7.53 5.27
CA GLN A 819 -15.18 -7.17 4.00
C GLN A 819 -14.39 -8.34 3.38
N LEU A 820 -13.82 -9.22 4.21
CA LEU A 820 -13.17 -10.45 3.76
C LEU A 820 -14.14 -11.59 3.43
N GLU A 821 -15.45 -11.41 3.68
CA GLU A 821 -16.50 -12.43 3.59
C GLU A 821 -16.08 -13.71 4.34
N ILE A 822 -15.66 -13.56 5.59
CA ILE A 822 -15.31 -14.67 6.48
C ILE A 822 -16.48 -14.89 7.44
N GLU A 823 -16.96 -16.13 7.53
CA GLU A 823 -17.91 -16.52 8.57
C GLU A 823 -17.19 -16.60 9.91
N HIS A 824 -17.61 -15.78 10.88
CA HIS A 824 -16.85 -15.57 12.09
C HIS A 824 -17.72 -15.28 13.31
N ARG A 825 -17.14 -15.52 14.50
CA ARG A 825 -17.69 -15.14 15.80
C ARG A 825 -16.58 -14.53 16.65
N ILE A 826 -16.84 -13.39 17.28
CA ILE A 826 -15.82 -12.60 17.99
C ILE A 826 -16.08 -12.65 19.50
N PHE A 827 -15.06 -13.02 20.28
CA PHE A 827 -15.10 -13.04 21.74
C PHE A 827 -14.06 -12.09 22.35
N PRO A 828 -14.49 -11.06 23.08
CA PRO A 828 -13.60 -10.25 23.91
C PRO A 828 -13.32 -10.97 25.24
N VAL A 829 -12.05 -11.29 25.54
CA VAL A 829 -11.67 -12.05 26.74
C VAL A 829 -10.38 -11.55 27.39
N SER A 830 -10.20 -11.83 28.69
CA SER A 830 -8.90 -11.68 29.36
C SER A 830 -8.37 -13.03 29.82
N SER A 831 -7.43 -13.60 29.04
CA SER A 831 -6.80 -14.88 29.41
C SER A 831 -6.00 -14.78 30.71
N ARG A 832 -5.47 -13.60 31.06
CA ARG A 832 -4.73 -13.39 32.31
C ARG A 832 -5.66 -13.46 33.52
N GLN A 833 -6.78 -12.72 33.49
CA GLN A 833 -7.75 -12.75 34.57
C GLN A 833 -8.37 -14.15 34.76
N ALA A 834 -8.60 -14.87 33.66
CA ALA A 834 -9.07 -16.25 33.69
C ALA A 834 -8.13 -17.20 34.46
N LEU A 835 -6.82 -16.99 34.40
CA LEU A 835 -5.81 -17.80 35.12
C LEU A 835 -5.66 -17.44 36.60
N GLU A 836 -5.98 -16.20 36.98
CA GLU A 836 -5.80 -15.68 38.35
C GLU A 836 -7.07 -15.86 39.21
N ASP A 837 -8.16 -15.16 38.84
CA ASP A 837 -9.37 -15.01 39.66
C ASP A 837 -10.64 -15.56 38.96
N GLY A 838 -10.51 -16.01 37.70
CA GLY A 838 -11.61 -16.44 36.84
C GLY A 838 -12.26 -15.25 36.10
N ASP A 839 -12.51 -15.39 34.80
CA ASP A 839 -13.15 -14.37 33.96
C ASP A 839 -14.49 -14.89 33.42
N ALA A 840 -15.58 -14.17 33.71
CA ALA A 840 -16.92 -14.57 33.27
C ALA A 840 -17.08 -14.48 31.74
N GLY A 841 -16.38 -13.54 31.09
CA GLY A 841 -16.33 -13.43 29.62
C GLY A 841 -15.63 -14.65 29.00
N PHE A 842 -14.48 -15.03 29.56
CA PHE A 842 -13.74 -16.22 29.15
C PHE A 842 -14.54 -17.51 29.33
N GLU A 843 -15.19 -17.72 30.48
CA GLU A 843 -16.01 -18.93 30.69
C GLU A 843 -17.19 -19.01 29.70
N THR A 844 -17.84 -17.89 29.41
CA THR A 844 -18.89 -17.83 28.38
C THR A 844 -18.32 -18.19 27.00
N ALA A 845 -17.17 -17.63 26.63
CA ALA A 845 -16.49 -17.95 25.38
C ALA A 845 -16.09 -19.43 25.33
N LYS A 846 -15.57 -20.00 26.42
CA LYS A 846 -15.18 -21.41 26.52
C LYS A 846 -16.38 -22.34 26.32
N ASP A 847 -17.52 -22.05 26.94
CA ASP A 847 -18.74 -22.83 26.80
C ASP A 847 -19.26 -22.79 25.34
N GLU A 848 -19.27 -21.62 24.72
CA GLU A 848 -19.70 -21.47 23.32
C GLU A 848 -18.73 -22.13 22.32
N ILE A 849 -17.42 -21.97 22.50
CA ILE A 849 -16.38 -22.64 21.71
C ILE A 849 -16.56 -24.15 21.80
N THR A 850 -16.79 -24.68 23.01
CA THR A 850 -17.01 -26.10 23.25
C THR A 850 -18.27 -26.61 22.54
N ALA A 851 -19.36 -25.82 22.57
CA ALA A 851 -20.60 -26.15 21.88
C ALA A 851 -20.44 -26.15 20.35
N LEU A 852 -19.79 -25.13 19.79
CA LEU A 852 -19.54 -25.00 18.36
C LEU A 852 -18.61 -26.11 17.83
N ALA A 853 -17.52 -26.40 18.54
CA ALA A 853 -16.60 -27.47 18.18
C ALA A 853 -17.30 -28.84 18.16
N SER A 854 -18.12 -29.12 19.17
CA SER A 854 -18.88 -30.37 19.28
C SER A 854 -19.91 -30.51 18.15
N HIS A 855 -20.56 -29.40 17.76
CA HIS A 855 -21.54 -29.38 16.68
C HIS A 855 -20.90 -29.62 15.30
N ASN A 856 -19.81 -28.91 14.99
CA ASN A 856 -19.17 -28.98 13.67
C ASN A 856 -18.63 -30.39 13.36
N ALA A 857 -17.96 -31.03 14.32
CA ALA A 857 -17.44 -32.39 14.15
C ALA A 857 -18.54 -33.45 14.00
N SER A 858 -19.69 -33.25 14.64
CA SER A 858 -20.79 -34.21 14.63
C SER A 858 -21.67 -34.09 13.37
N SER A 859 -21.72 -32.90 12.76
CA SER A 859 -22.69 -32.54 11.69
C SER A 859 -22.63 -33.45 10.46
N ILE A 860 -21.43 -33.81 9.99
CA ILE A 860 -21.22 -34.68 8.83
C ILE A 860 -21.69 -36.11 9.12
N GLN A 861 -21.27 -36.66 10.26
CA GLN A 861 -21.65 -38.02 10.69
C GLN A 861 -23.16 -38.12 10.93
N TYR A 862 -23.76 -37.08 11.48
CA TYR A 862 -25.20 -36.99 11.72
C TYR A 862 -26.03 -36.90 10.44
N ARG A 863 -25.64 -36.07 9.47
CA ARG A 863 -26.33 -35.97 8.18
C ARG A 863 -26.31 -37.31 7.44
N SER A 864 -25.15 -37.98 7.46
CA SER A 864 -24.93 -39.31 6.90
C SER A 864 -25.75 -40.41 7.64
N MET A 865 -25.92 -40.29 8.96
CA MET A 865 -26.78 -41.17 9.77
C MET A 865 -28.28 -40.94 9.49
N LYS A 866 -28.72 -39.69 9.33
CA LYS A 866 -30.08 -39.30 8.92
C LYS A 866 -30.46 -39.92 7.59
N GLU A 867 -29.56 -39.87 6.61
CA GLU A 867 -29.76 -40.51 5.31
C GLU A 867 -29.87 -42.05 5.41
N THR A 868 -29.04 -42.68 6.24
CA THR A 868 -29.10 -44.14 6.49
C THR A 868 -30.45 -44.54 7.09
N ALA A 869 -30.98 -43.74 8.02
CA ALA A 869 -32.29 -43.97 8.64
C ALA A 869 -33.44 -43.76 7.64
N GLU A 870 -33.35 -42.79 6.73
CA GLU A 870 -34.33 -42.61 5.65
C GLU A 870 -34.31 -43.77 4.65
N GLN A 871 -33.12 -44.28 4.31
CA GLN A 871 -32.99 -45.46 3.46
C GLN A 871 -33.62 -46.70 4.11
N LEU A 872 -33.44 -46.87 5.43
CA LEU A 872 -34.10 -47.93 6.19
C LEU A 872 -35.63 -47.83 6.07
N LYS A 873 -36.21 -46.65 6.27
CA LYS A 873 -37.67 -46.43 6.14
C LYS A 873 -38.17 -46.79 4.74
N ARG A 874 -37.45 -46.36 3.70
CA ARG A 874 -37.78 -46.69 2.30
C ARG A 874 -37.68 -48.19 2.03
N ALA A 875 -36.65 -48.86 2.57
CA ALA A 875 -36.50 -50.30 2.45
C ALA A 875 -37.65 -51.07 3.13
N ILE A 876 -38.07 -50.63 4.32
CA ILE A 876 -39.24 -51.19 5.03
C ILE A 876 -40.53 -50.95 4.23
N ALA A 877 -40.76 -49.72 3.76
CA ALA A 877 -41.96 -49.37 2.99
C ALA A 877 -42.06 -50.18 1.69
N SER A 878 -40.97 -50.26 0.94
CA SER A 878 -40.96 -51.01 -0.32
C SER A 878 -41.06 -52.53 -0.11
N ASN A 879 -40.48 -53.09 0.95
CA ASN A 879 -40.71 -54.50 1.31
C ASN A 879 -42.19 -54.78 1.57
N ARG A 880 -42.89 -53.84 2.22
CA ARG A 880 -44.34 -53.94 2.48
C ARG A 880 -45.14 -53.90 1.18
N GLU A 881 -44.73 -53.09 0.20
CA GLU A 881 -45.37 -53.02 -1.12
C GLU A 881 -45.07 -54.25 -2.00
N ARG A 882 -43.85 -54.80 -1.95
CA ARG A 882 -43.43 -56.02 -2.68
C ARG A 882 -44.25 -57.26 -2.30
N TYR A 883 -44.87 -57.28 -1.12
CA TYR A 883 -45.80 -58.35 -0.72
C TYR A 883 -47.11 -58.31 -1.54
N HIS A 884 -47.58 -57.12 -1.93
CA HIS A 884 -48.84 -56.93 -2.66
C HIS A 884 -48.65 -56.94 -4.19
N ASP A 885 -47.58 -56.34 -4.72
CA ASP A 885 -47.28 -56.24 -6.17
C ASP A 885 -45.92 -56.86 -6.54
N ARG A 886 -45.80 -58.17 -6.31
CA ARG A 886 -44.53 -58.92 -6.27
C ARG A 886 -43.64 -58.83 -7.52
N HIS A 887 -44.22 -58.79 -8.72
CA HIS A 887 -43.45 -58.96 -9.96
C HIS A 887 -43.00 -57.65 -10.62
N ALA A 888 -43.79 -56.57 -10.55
CA ALA A 888 -43.46 -55.31 -11.19
C ALA A 888 -42.39 -54.52 -10.41
N LEU A 889 -42.60 -54.39 -9.10
CA LEU A 889 -41.70 -53.62 -8.23
C LEU A 889 -40.34 -54.30 -8.04
N GLN A 890 -40.32 -55.64 -8.00
CA GLN A 890 -39.06 -56.38 -7.94
C GLN A 890 -38.22 -56.20 -9.22
N ALA A 891 -38.85 -56.25 -10.40
CA ALA A 891 -38.17 -56.00 -11.66
C ALA A 891 -37.63 -54.57 -11.77
N GLU A 892 -38.34 -53.59 -11.22
CA GLU A 892 -37.91 -52.19 -11.17
C GLU A 892 -36.68 -51.98 -10.28
N ILE A 893 -36.66 -52.56 -9.08
CA ILE A 893 -35.51 -52.49 -8.16
C ILE A 893 -34.31 -53.25 -8.72
N GLU A 894 -34.52 -54.43 -9.32
CA GLU A 894 -33.44 -55.19 -9.98
C GLU A 894 -32.85 -54.43 -11.18
N ALA A 895 -33.70 -53.72 -11.95
CA ALA A 895 -33.24 -52.84 -13.03
C ALA A 895 -32.46 -51.63 -12.51
N ALA A 896 -32.89 -51.03 -11.40
CA ALA A 896 -32.17 -49.95 -10.73
C ALA A 896 -30.80 -50.44 -10.20
N ARG A 897 -30.75 -51.59 -9.52
CA ARG A 897 -29.51 -52.21 -9.02
C ARG A 897 -28.52 -52.51 -10.14
N SER A 898 -28.98 -53.03 -11.28
CA SER A 898 -28.12 -53.27 -12.45
C SER A 898 -27.60 -51.97 -13.04
N ARG A 899 -28.45 -50.94 -13.18
CA ARG A 899 -28.05 -49.62 -13.70
C ARG A 899 -26.99 -48.97 -12.83
N VAL A 900 -27.20 -48.96 -11.52
CA VAL A 900 -26.27 -48.36 -10.55
C VAL A 900 -24.97 -49.16 -10.47
N SER A 901 -25.01 -50.49 -10.57
CA SER A 901 -23.80 -51.31 -10.67
C SER A 901 -22.96 -50.93 -11.89
N ASP A 902 -23.57 -50.77 -13.06
CA ASP A 902 -22.89 -50.34 -14.29
C ASP A 902 -22.37 -48.89 -14.20
N MET A 903 -23.00 -48.05 -13.38
CA MET A 903 -22.53 -46.69 -13.10
C MET A 903 -21.30 -46.72 -12.19
N ILE A 904 -21.35 -47.47 -11.09
CA ILE A 904 -20.23 -47.66 -10.15
C ILE A 904 -18.99 -48.26 -10.84
N ASP A 905 -19.16 -49.11 -11.85
CA ASP A 905 -18.04 -49.67 -12.61
C ASP A 905 -17.37 -48.65 -13.56
N ARG A 906 -18.09 -47.61 -13.96
CA ARG A 906 -17.58 -46.53 -14.80
C ARG A 906 -17.23 -45.27 -14.00
N PHE A 907 -17.59 -45.23 -12.73
CA PHE A 907 -17.38 -44.08 -11.86
C PHE A 907 -15.90 -43.96 -11.53
N THR A 908 -15.32 -42.80 -11.86
CA THR A 908 -13.96 -42.44 -11.47
C THR A 908 -13.87 -40.94 -11.29
N VAL A 909 -13.21 -40.49 -10.23
CA VAL A 909 -12.99 -39.07 -9.95
C VAL A 909 -11.99 -38.46 -10.93
N ILE A 910 -11.14 -39.30 -11.54
CA ILE A 910 -10.14 -38.90 -12.53
C ILE A 910 -10.78 -38.23 -13.76
N SER A 911 -12.06 -38.47 -14.05
CA SER A 911 -12.75 -37.81 -15.17
C SER A 911 -12.85 -36.28 -15.04
N VAL A 912 -12.63 -35.73 -13.84
CA VAL A 912 -12.66 -34.29 -13.57
C VAL A 912 -11.35 -33.60 -14.01
N ALA A 913 -10.23 -34.34 -14.14
CA ALA A 913 -8.90 -33.82 -14.42
C ALA A 913 -8.83 -32.86 -15.64
N PRO A 914 -9.43 -33.15 -16.81
CA PRO A 914 -9.36 -32.26 -17.97
C PRO A 914 -9.94 -30.87 -17.69
N THR A 915 -11.02 -30.80 -16.92
CA THR A 915 -11.68 -29.54 -16.55
C THR A 915 -10.81 -28.72 -15.58
N LEU A 916 -10.09 -29.39 -14.69
CA LEU A 916 -9.16 -28.75 -13.75
C LEU A 916 -7.89 -28.27 -14.45
N HIS A 917 -7.36 -29.06 -15.39
CA HIS A 917 -6.20 -28.65 -16.20
C HIS A 917 -6.52 -27.41 -17.06
N GLN A 918 -7.75 -27.32 -17.57
CA GLN A 918 -8.21 -26.12 -18.26
C GLN A 918 -8.30 -24.92 -17.31
N GLU A 919 -8.84 -25.10 -16.11
CA GLU A 919 -8.91 -24.05 -15.08
C GLU A 919 -7.52 -23.54 -14.68
N LEU A 920 -6.59 -24.47 -14.45
CA LEU A 920 -5.19 -24.16 -14.15
C LEU A 920 -4.57 -23.27 -15.23
N GLY A 921 -4.80 -23.60 -16.51
CA GLY A 921 -4.32 -22.80 -17.63
C GLY A 921 -4.87 -21.36 -17.63
N ILE A 922 -6.12 -21.16 -17.22
CA ILE A 922 -6.73 -19.83 -17.09
C ILE A 922 -6.08 -19.05 -15.94
N ILE A 923 -5.95 -19.67 -14.76
CA ILE A 923 -5.34 -19.04 -13.59
C ILE A 923 -3.92 -18.58 -13.93
N LEU A 924 -3.07 -19.48 -14.43
CA LEU A 924 -1.68 -19.19 -14.76
C LEU A 924 -1.53 -18.06 -15.80
N SER A 925 -2.45 -17.95 -16.76
CA SER A 925 -2.43 -16.89 -17.77
C SER A 925 -2.60 -15.47 -17.20
N HIS A 926 -3.20 -15.36 -16.00
CA HIS A 926 -3.43 -14.08 -15.31
C HIS A 926 -2.48 -13.87 -14.11
N THR A 927 -1.90 -14.94 -13.58
CA THR A 927 -1.04 -14.93 -12.39
C THR A 927 0.22 -14.09 -12.60
N LYS A 928 0.85 -14.12 -13.79
CA LYS A 928 2.14 -13.44 -14.01
C LYS A 928 2.11 -11.95 -13.67
N LYS A 929 1.15 -11.21 -14.24
CA LYS A 929 1.01 -9.76 -14.00
C LYS A 929 0.68 -9.45 -12.54
N GLN A 930 -0.11 -10.30 -11.89
CA GLN A 930 -0.44 -10.16 -10.47
C GLN A 930 0.79 -10.39 -9.59
N LEU A 931 1.55 -11.46 -9.83
CA LEU A 931 2.78 -11.76 -9.10
C LEU A 931 3.83 -10.65 -9.28
N THR A 932 3.97 -10.07 -10.47
CA THR A 932 4.87 -8.93 -10.68
C THR A 932 4.51 -7.74 -9.79
N LEU A 933 3.24 -7.37 -9.73
CA LEU A 933 2.80 -6.23 -8.91
C LEU A 933 2.97 -6.51 -7.41
N LYS A 934 2.60 -7.72 -6.96
CA LYS A 934 2.76 -8.14 -5.57
C LYS A 934 4.23 -8.21 -5.15
N LEU A 935 5.08 -8.79 -6.01
CA LEU A 935 6.52 -8.82 -5.78
C LEU A 935 7.12 -7.42 -5.75
N TYR A 936 6.70 -6.53 -6.65
CA TYR A 936 7.15 -5.13 -6.64
C TYR A 936 6.84 -4.45 -5.31
N ASP A 937 5.62 -4.61 -4.78
CA ASP A 937 5.26 -4.07 -3.47
C ASP A 937 6.08 -4.69 -2.33
N GLN A 938 6.38 -5.99 -2.41
CA GLN A 938 7.25 -6.65 -1.44
C GLN A 938 8.70 -6.15 -1.51
N LEU A 939 9.25 -5.97 -2.71
CA LEU A 939 10.61 -5.48 -2.92
C LEU A 939 10.81 -4.07 -2.35
N LYS A 940 9.79 -3.20 -2.40
CA LYS A 940 9.84 -1.86 -1.75
C LYS A 940 10.11 -1.96 -0.25
N SER A 941 9.60 -3.00 0.41
CA SER A 941 9.81 -3.23 1.84
C SER A 941 11.18 -3.83 2.16
N LEU A 942 11.75 -4.60 1.22
CA LEU A 942 13.00 -5.33 1.41
C LEU A 942 14.23 -4.53 0.98
N ILE A 943 14.09 -3.61 0.02
CA ILE A 943 15.18 -2.89 -0.61
C ILE A 943 14.91 -1.39 -0.53
N SER A 944 15.60 -0.70 0.40
CA SER A 944 15.52 0.75 0.53
C SER A 944 16.71 1.46 -0.15
N PRO A 945 16.57 2.77 -0.46
CA PRO A 945 17.70 3.59 -0.89
C PRO A 945 18.87 3.63 0.11
N VAL A 946 18.56 3.53 1.41
CA VAL A 946 19.54 3.53 2.50
C VAL A 946 20.37 2.25 2.46
N ASP A 947 19.73 1.10 2.26
CA ASP A 947 20.39 -0.21 2.13
C ASP A 947 21.39 -0.21 0.96
N MET A 948 21.02 0.47 -0.15
CA MET A 948 21.87 0.64 -1.33
C MET A 948 23.03 1.64 -1.15
N LYS A 949 23.19 2.27 0.03
CA LYS A 949 24.46 2.95 0.37
C LYS A 949 25.61 1.94 0.37
N ASN A 950 25.36 0.71 0.83
CA ASN A 950 26.26 -0.42 0.61
C ASN A 950 26.09 -0.92 -0.84
N GLY A 951 27.07 -0.63 -1.69
CA GLY A 951 27.08 -1.06 -3.08
C GLY A 951 27.11 -2.57 -3.30
N HIS A 952 27.18 -3.38 -2.24
CA HIS A 952 27.13 -4.83 -2.26
C HIS A 952 25.94 -5.43 -1.50
N PHE A 953 24.96 -4.63 -1.08
CA PHE A 953 23.87 -5.11 -0.23
C PHE A 953 23.12 -6.32 -0.80
N LEU A 954 22.78 -6.32 -2.10
CA LEU A 954 22.04 -7.44 -2.70
C LEU A 954 22.88 -8.72 -2.72
N SER A 955 24.17 -8.61 -3.04
CA SER A 955 25.12 -9.72 -2.96
C SER A 955 25.32 -10.22 -1.53
N ASP A 956 25.46 -9.30 -0.57
CA ASP A 956 25.68 -9.56 0.85
C ASP A 956 24.47 -10.18 1.55
N ASN A 957 23.27 -10.08 0.96
CA ASN A 957 22.02 -10.61 1.51
C ASN A 957 21.30 -11.55 0.52
N ARG A 958 22.00 -12.07 -0.48
CA ARG A 958 21.39 -12.84 -1.58
C ARG A 958 20.55 -14.03 -1.08
N ALA A 959 21.09 -14.87 -0.18
CA ALA A 959 20.37 -16.06 0.27
C ALA A 959 19.10 -15.68 1.06
N TYR A 960 19.19 -14.66 1.91
CA TYR A 960 18.05 -14.13 2.63
C TYR A 960 16.98 -13.58 1.68
N LEU A 961 17.35 -12.69 0.75
CA LEU A 961 16.41 -12.07 -0.19
C LEU A 961 15.77 -13.12 -1.11
N THR A 962 16.53 -14.08 -1.62
CA THR A 962 15.99 -15.18 -2.44
C THR A 962 14.98 -15.98 -1.65
N ASN A 963 15.30 -16.42 -0.43
CA ASN A 963 14.37 -17.19 0.39
C ASN A 963 13.10 -16.40 0.71
N VAL A 964 13.22 -15.11 1.02
CA VAL A 964 12.07 -14.26 1.32
C VAL A 964 11.15 -14.10 0.11
N ILE A 965 11.73 -13.93 -1.09
CA ILE A 965 10.99 -13.80 -2.33
C ILE A 965 10.35 -15.14 -2.73
N ASP A 966 11.07 -16.26 -2.62
CA ASP A 966 10.55 -17.61 -2.89
C ASP A 966 9.34 -17.92 -2.04
N GLN A 967 9.41 -17.62 -0.74
CA GLN A 967 8.30 -17.81 0.19
C GLN A 967 7.09 -16.93 -0.18
N HIS A 968 7.32 -15.65 -0.49
CA HIS A 968 6.24 -14.73 -0.88
C HIS A 968 5.55 -15.15 -2.18
N LEU A 969 6.32 -15.50 -3.21
CA LEU A 969 5.77 -15.96 -4.48
C LEU A 969 5.11 -17.34 -4.36
N GLY A 970 5.69 -18.23 -3.55
CA GLY A 970 5.13 -19.52 -3.22
C GLY A 970 3.75 -19.39 -2.58
N LEU A 971 3.60 -18.48 -1.60
CA LEU A 971 2.30 -18.16 -0.98
C LEU A 971 1.27 -17.71 -2.01
N GLU A 972 1.64 -16.73 -2.83
CA GLU A 972 0.72 -16.12 -3.79
C GLU A 972 0.26 -17.11 -4.87
N THR A 973 1.19 -17.97 -5.27
CA THR A 973 0.95 -19.05 -6.21
C THR A 973 0.08 -20.14 -5.59
N ALA A 974 0.36 -20.56 -4.36
CA ALA A 974 -0.43 -21.52 -3.59
C ALA A 974 -1.88 -21.04 -3.37
N THR A 975 -2.03 -19.79 -2.93
CA THR A 975 -3.36 -19.16 -2.70
C THR A 975 -4.19 -19.17 -3.97
N SER A 976 -3.57 -18.85 -5.12
CA SER A 976 -4.24 -18.89 -6.42
C SER A 976 -4.56 -20.32 -6.85
N PHE A 977 -3.66 -21.26 -6.60
CA PHE A 977 -3.80 -22.67 -7.00
C PHE A 977 -4.85 -23.42 -6.17
N ASN A 978 -5.04 -23.06 -4.90
CA ASN A 978 -6.07 -23.66 -4.05
C ASN A 978 -7.49 -23.53 -4.62
N ALA A 979 -7.75 -22.51 -5.45
CA ALA A 979 -9.02 -22.40 -6.18
C ALA A 979 -9.31 -23.63 -7.09
N VAL A 980 -8.27 -24.28 -7.62
CA VAL A 980 -8.38 -25.51 -8.42
C VAL A 980 -8.77 -26.69 -7.53
N TYR A 981 -8.18 -26.82 -6.33
CA TYR A 981 -8.56 -27.85 -5.36
C TYR A 981 -10.01 -27.69 -4.91
N HIS A 982 -10.44 -26.46 -4.59
CA HIS A 982 -11.85 -26.18 -4.26
C HIS A 982 -12.80 -26.52 -5.41
N LYS A 983 -12.40 -26.26 -6.66
CA LYS A 983 -13.17 -26.67 -7.83
C LYS A 983 -13.25 -28.20 -7.91
N ALA A 984 -12.15 -28.91 -7.70
CA ALA A 984 -12.13 -30.37 -7.68
C ALA A 984 -13.08 -30.92 -6.59
N GLU A 985 -13.00 -30.40 -5.37
CA GLU A 985 -13.85 -30.81 -4.25
C GLU A 985 -15.33 -30.61 -4.54
N ARG A 986 -15.72 -29.46 -5.13
CA ARG A 986 -17.12 -29.20 -5.52
C ARG A 986 -17.62 -30.16 -6.59
N GLU A 987 -16.83 -30.42 -7.63
CA GLU A 987 -17.19 -31.36 -8.70
C GLU A 987 -17.31 -32.79 -8.15
N ILE A 988 -16.39 -33.20 -7.27
CA ILE A 988 -16.44 -34.51 -6.60
C ILE A 988 -17.67 -34.62 -5.71
N ALA A 989 -17.97 -33.59 -4.91
CA ALA A 989 -19.15 -33.57 -4.06
C ALA A 989 -20.45 -33.69 -4.87
N GLN A 990 -20.53 -33.02 -6.03
CA GLN A 990 -21.66 -33.17 -6.95
C GLN A 990 -21.78 -34.59 -7.51
N MET A 991 -20.66 -35.19 -7.93
CA MET A 991 -20.64 -36.57 -8.42
C MET A 991 -21.08 -37.58 -7.34
N ILE A 992 -20.60 -37.41 -6.10
CA ILE A 992 -21.00 -38.22 -4.94
C ILE A 992 -22.49 -38.05 -4.64
N SER A 993 -22.98 -36.80 -4.63
CA SER A 993 -24.40 -36.51 -4.38
C SER A 993 -25.29 -37.21 -5.42
N GLN A 994 -24.92 -37.14 -6.69
CA GLN A 994 -25.68 -37.78 -7.77
C GLN A 994 -25.68 -39.31 -7.63
N LEU A 995 -24.54 -39.92 -7.32
CA LEU A 995 -24.45 -41.36 -7.11
C LEU A 995 -25.22 -41.83 -5.86
N ASN A 996 -25.20 -41.03 -4.78
CA ASN A 996 -25.99 -41.30 -3.59
C ASN A 996 -27.49 -41.19 -3.85
N ASP A 997 -27.93 -40.26 -4.71
CA ASP A 997 -29.32 -40.16 -5.15
C ASP A 997 -29.76 -41.41 -5.93
N ASP A 998 -28.93 -41.91 -6.84
CA ASP A 998 -29.21 -43.14 -7.58
C ASP A 998 -29.22 -44.38 -6.66
N LEU A 999 -28.31 -44.44 -5.66
CA LEU A 999 -28.27 -45.52 -4.68
C LEU A 999 -29.56 -45.61 -3.84
N LYS A 1000 -30.27 -44.50 -3.62
CA LYS A 1000 -31.58 -44.49 -2.91
C LYS A 1000 -32.63 -45.36 -3.62
N GLU A 1001 -32.51 -45.60 -4.93
CA GLU A 1001 -33.44 -46.46 -5.68
C GLU A 1001 -33.14 -47.97 -5.51
N THR A 1002 -31.98 -48.34 -4.94
CA THR A 1002 -31.46 -49.72 -4.96
C THR A 1002 -31.67 -50.54 -3.68
N GLN A 1003 -32.16 -49.89 -2.61
CA GLN A 1003 -32.39 -50.46 -1.27
C GLN A 1003 -31.13 -50.95 -0.54
N THR A 1004 -29.96 -50.42 -0.90
CA THR A 1004 -28.71 -50.67 -0.18
C THR A 1004 -28.63 -49.79 1.07
N ALA A 1005 -28.06 -50.33 2.16
CA ALA A 1005 -27.84 -49.58 3.41
C ALA A 1005 -26.64 -48.63 3.34
N HIS A 1006 -25.77 -48.83 2.35
CA HIS A 1006 -24.53 -48.10 2.18
C HIS A 1006 -24.72 -46.88 1.27
N HIS A 1007 -24.02 -45.79 1.59
CA HIS A 1007 -23.86 -44.57 0.80
C HIS A 1007 -22.38 -44.21 0.81
N ILE A 1008 -22.01 -43.25 -0.03
CA ILE A 1008 -20.64 -42.76 -0.15
C ILE A 1008 -20.54 -41.47 0.68
N ASP A 1009 -19.62 -41.46 1.63
CA ASP A 1009 -19.29 -40.25 2.39
C ASP A 1009 -18.38 -39.34 1.55
N SER A 1010 -18.32 -38.05 1.88
CA SER A 1010 -17.34 -37.14 1.27
C SER A 1010 -15.92 -37.64 1.52
N VAL A 1011 -15.10 -37.62 0.48
CA VAL A 1011 -13.72 -38.12 0.51
C VAL A 1011 -12.78 -36.94 0.27
N TYR A 1012 -11.92 -36.70 1.25
CA TYR A 1012 -10.86 -35.69 1.16
C TYR A 1012 -9.49 -36.38 1.16
N ALA A 1013 -8.56 -35.82 0.39
CA ALA A 1013 -7.15 -36.18 0.41
C ALA A 1013 -6.30 -34.96 0.76
N GLU A 1014 -5.07 -35.22 1.19
CA GLU A 1014 -4.14 -34.15 1.53
C GLU A 1014 -3.61 -33.51 0.25
N HIS A 1015 -3.54 -32.18 0.24
CA HIS A 1015 -3.16 -31.41 -0.94
C HIS A 1015 -1.69 -31.02 -0.89
N ALA A 1016 -0.94 -31.33 -1.95
CA ALA A 1016 0.41 -30.80 -2.13
C ALA A 1016 0.36 -29.32 -2.55
N GLN A 1017 1.34 -28.53 -2.10
CA GLN A 1017 1.41 -27.10 -2.42
C GLN A 1017 2.53 -26.81 -3.44
N PRO A 1018 2.29 -25.89 -4.40
CA PRO A 1018 3.31 -25.50 -5.36
C PRO A 1018 4.43 -24.74 -4.65
N THR A 1019 5.67 -25.00 -5.07
CA THR A 1019 6.85 -24.27 -4.60
C THR A 1019 7.37 -23.40 -5.73
N VAL A 1020 7.70 -22.15 -5.43
CA VAL A 1020 8.35 -21.24 -6.37
C VAL A 1020 9.79 -21.05 -5.93
N ALA A 1021 10.71 -21.23 -6.87
CA ALA A 1021 12.13 -20.98 -6.66
C ALA A 1021 12.62 -20.02 -7.75
N ILE A 1022 13.18 -18.89 -7.34
CA ILE A 1022 13.70 -17.86 -8.25
C ILE A 1022 15.19 -18.05 -8.53
N ASP A 1023 15.63 -17.54 -9.67
CA ASP A 1023 17.06 -17.41 -9.95
C ASP A 1023 17.65 -16.21 -9.17
N GLY A 1024 18.20 -16.50 -7.99
CA GLY A 1024 18.85 -15.49 -7.14
C GLY A 1024 20.02 -14.74 -7.79
N SER A 1025 20.54 -15.19 -8.94
CA SER A 1025 21.55 -14.43 -9.69
C SER A 1025 21.00 -13.12 -10.27
N ARG A 1026 19.68 -13.05 -10.53
CA ARG A 1026 19.01 -11.86 -11.07
C ARG A 1026 19.10 -10.65 -10.14
N LEU A 1027 19.09 -10.87 -8.83
CA LEU A 1027 19.27 -9.81 -7.82
C LEU A 1027 20.60 -9.05 -8.03
N THR A 1028 21.68 -9.79 -8.30
CA THR A 1028 23.01 -9.19 -8.47
C THR A 1028 23.15 -8.31 -9.72
N GLY A 1029 22.34 -8.57 -10.75
CA GLY A 1029 22.31 -7.78 -11.98
C GLY A 1029 21.81 -6.34 -11.77
N TYR A 1030 20.95 -6.13 -10.78
CA TYR A 1030 20.32 -4.83 -10.47
C TYR A 1030 21.02 -4.07 -9.34
N GLU A 1031 22.07 -4.63 -8.74
CA GLU A 1031 22.85 -4.00 -7.65
C GLU A 1031 23.43 -2.65 -8.05
N ARG A 1032 24.14 -2.58 -9.20
CA ARG A 1032 24.74 -1.33 -9.67
C ARG A 1032 23.72 -0.28 -10.14
N PRO A 1033 22.68 -0.64 -10.92
CA PRO A 1033 21.61 0.30 -11.26
C PRO A 1033 20.92 0.90 -10.03
N LEU A 1034 20.50 0.07 -9.07
CA LEU A 1034 19.80 0.53 -7.86
C LEU A 1034 20.70 1.41 -6.98
N ALA A 1035 21.98 1.04 -6.81
CA ALA A 1035 22.93 1.88 -6.07
C ALA A 1035 23.17 3.25 -6.70
N ARG A 1036 23.12 3.35 -8.05
CA ARG A 1036 23.22 4.63 -8.76
C ARG A 1036 21.95 5.47 -8.64
N ALA A 1037 20.79 4.82 -8.64
CA ALA A 1037 19.50 5.47 -8.53
C ALA A 1037 19.07 5.79 -7.08
N ARG A 1038 19.89 5.49 -6.06
CA ARG A 1038 19.51 5.65 -4.64
C ARG A 1038 19.05 7.07 -4.26
N ASN A 1039 19.55 8.11 -4.93
CA ASN A 1039 19.13 9.49 -4.65
C ASN A 1039 17.97 9.97 -5.54
N LYS A 1040 17.48 9.11 -6.45
CA LYS A 1040 16.47 9.41 -7.47
C LYS A 1040 15.26 8.51 -7.28
N ALA A 1041 14.33 8.93 -6.43
CA ALA A 1041 13.20 8.11 -5.99
C ALA A 1041 12.39 7.49 -7.15
N ARG A 1042 12.19 8.24 -8.25
CA ARG A 1042 11.44 7.75 -9.42
C ARG A 1042 12.21 6.68 -10.21
N GLU A 1043 13.51 6.90 -10.45
CA GLU A 1043 14.38 5.94 -11.14
C GLU A 1043 14.55 4.66 -10.31
N PHE A 1044 14.70 4.82 -8.99
CA PHE A 1044 14.80 3.70 -8.04
C PHE A 1044 13.54 2.81 -8.07
N ARG A 1045 12.36 3.41 -8.01
CA ARG A 1045 11.08 2.69 -8.09
C ARG A 1045 10.88 2.00 -9.45
N SER A 1046 11.28 2.64 -10.54
CA SER A 1046 11.26 2.02 -11.88
C SER A 1046 12.15 0.78 -11.94
N LEU A 1047 13.38 0.88 -11.42
CA LEU A 1047 14.33 -0.23 -11.39
C LEU A 1047 13.88 -1.38 -10.49
N LEU A 1048 13.18 -1.09 -9.39
CA LEU A 1048 12.55 -2.14 -8.56
C LEU A 1048 11.43 -2.87 -9.31
N LEU A 1049 10.63 -2.16 -10.11
CA LEU A 1049 9.60 -2.80 -10.95
C LEU A 1049 10.24 -3.66 -12.04
N GLU A 1050 11.28 -3.16 -12.71
CA GLU A 1050 12.05 -3.94 -13.69
C GLU A 1050 12.71 -5.17 -13.06
N LEU A 1051 13.21 -5.07 -11.83
CA LEU A 1051 13.73 -6.21 -11.08
C LEU A 1051 12.63 -7.24 -10.78
N ALA A 1052 11.44 -6.80 -10.38
CA ALA A 1052 10.30 -7.68 -10.17
C ALA A 1052 9.91 -8.42 -11.46
N GLU A 1053 9.84 -7.70 -12.59
CA GLU A 1053 9.60 -8.28 -13.91
C GLU A 1053 10.66 -9.33 -14.27
N ALA A 1054 11.95 -8.99 -14.11
CA ALA A 1054 13.05 -9.90 -14.42
C ALA A 1054 13.09 -11.16 -13.55
N ILE A 1055 12.67 -11.07 -12.28
CA ILE A 1055 12.54 -12.23 -11.38
C ILE A 1055 11.38 -13.11 -11.83
N ILE A 1056 10.20 -12.54 -12.08
CA ILE A 1056 9.03 -13.32 -12.51
C ILE A 1056 9.25 -13.95 -13.88
N ASP A 1057 9.91 -13.27 -14.80
CA ASP A 1057 10.29 -13.81 -16.12
C ASP A 1057 11.33 -14.94 -16.05
N SER A 1058 12.02 -15.10 -14.91
CA SER A 1058 12.95 -16.20 -14.70
C SER A 1058 12.26 -17.51 -14.30
N ILE A 1059 10.98 -17.46 -13.91
CA ILE A 1059 10.19 -18.62 -13.52
C ILE A 1059 9.77 -19.36 -14.80
N ASP A 1060 10.09 -20.66 -14.87
CA ASP A 1060 9.70 -21.51 -15.98
C ASP A 1060 8.20 -21.88 -15.85
N GLU A 1061 7.36 -21.17 -16.60
CA GLU A 1061 5.91 -21.37 -16.64
C GLU A 1061 5.52 -22.80 -17.08
N GLU A 1062 6.27 -23.41 -18.02
CA GLU A 1062 5.96 -24.75 -18.54
C GLU A 1062 6.25 -25.82 -17.48
N THR A 1063 7.39 -25.68 -16.79
CA THR A 1063 7.75 -26.56 -15.66
C THR A 1063 6.75 -26.41 -14.51
N MET A 1064 6.43 -25.19 -14.10
CA MET A 1064 5.46 -24.93 -13.03
C MET A 1064 4.07 -25.47 -13.36
N GLN A 1065 3.59 -25.27 -14.59
CA GLN A 1065 2.32 -25.84 -15.04
C GLN A 1065 2.34 -27.37 -15.02
N GLY A 1066 3.44 -28.00 -15.44
CA GLY A 1066 3.62 -29.44 -15.41
C GLY A 1066 3.58 -30.02 -13.99
N GLU A 1067 4.28 -29.36 -13.04
CA GLU A 1067 4.27 -29.75 -11.62
C GLU A 1067 2.87 -29.65 -11.01
N MET A 1068 2.18 -28.54 -11.22
CA MET A 1068 0.81 -28.33 -10.73
C MET A 1068 -0.20 -29.31 -11.34
N THR A 1069 -0.05 -29.64 -12.63
CA THR A 1069 -0.87 -30.67 -13.30
C THR A 1069 -0.67 -32.02 -12.62
N ASN A 1070 0.58 -32.40 -12.33
CA ASN A 1070 0.88 -33.65 -11.64
C ASN A 1070 0.35 -33.65 -10.19
N MET A 1071 0.33 -32.51 -9.50
CA MET A 1071 -0.28 -32.38 -8.18
C MET A 1071 -1.80 -32.60 -8.22
N ILE A 1072 -2.49 -32.09 -9.24
CA ILE A 1072 -3.93 -32.34 -9.47
C ILE A 1072 -4.15 -33.84 -9.71
N ASP A 1073 -3.39 -34.45 -10.62
CA ASP A 1073 -3.54 -35.86 -10.97
C ASP A 1073 -3.29 -36.77 -9.75
N THR A 1074 -2.27 -36.46 -8.94
CA THR A 1074 -1.96 -37.20 -7.71
C THR A 1074 -3.09 -37.07 -6.69
N TYR A 1075 -3.59 -35.86 -6.47
CA TYR A 1075 -4.73 -35.61 -5.58
C TYR A 1075 -5.96 -36.41 -6.01
N LEU A 1076 -6.33 -36.36 -7.29
CA LEU A 1076 -7.48 -37.10 -7.81
C LEU A 1076 -7.29 -38.61 -7.70
N ALA A 1077 -6.06 -39.12 -7.89
CA ALA A 1077 -5.75 -40.54 -7.72
C ALA A 1077 -5.94 -41.01 -6.27
N ASP A 1078 -5.48 -40.21 -5.30
CA ASP A 1078 -5.64 -40.52 -3.87
C ASP A 1078 -7.11 -40.51 -3.44
N VAL A 1079 -7.89 -39.52 -3.91
CA VAL A 1079 -9.34 -39.47 -3.67
C VAL A 1079 -10.04 -40.66 -4.31
N ASP A 1080 -9.70 -41.00 -5.56
CA ASP A 1080 -10.28 -42.14 -6.30
C ASP A 1080 -9.96 -43.48 -5.60
N GLU A 1081 -8.76 -43.65 -5.04
CA GLU A 1081 -8.41 -44.84 -4.24
C GLU A 1081 -9.22 -44.94 -2.95
N LYS A 1082 -9.30 -43.84 -2.19
CA LYS A 1082 -10.09 -43.79 -0.95
C LYS A 1082 -11.57 -44.06 -1.22
N MET A 1083 -12.11 -43.52 -2.30
CA MET A 1083 -13.50 -43.73 -2.70
C MET A 1083 -13.75 -45.16 -3.19
N LYS A 1084 -12.83 -45.77 -3.94
CA LYS A 1084 -12.92 -47.19 -4.34
C LYS A 1084 -13.06 -48.13 -3.14
N LYS A 1085 -12.42 -47.81 -2.00
CA LYS A 1085 -12.57 -48.57 -0.75
C LYS A 1085 -14.01 -48.51 -0.22
N GLN A 1086 -14.68 -47.35 -0.31
CA GLN A 1086 -16.09 -47.20 0.09
C GLN A 1086 -17.07 -47.91 -0.86
N LEU A 1087 -16.71 -48.05 -2.14
CA LEU A 1087 -17.55 -48.74 -3.15
C LEU A 1087 -17.58 -50.27 -3.00
N VAL A 1088 -16.63 -50.89 -2.30
CA VAL A 1088 -16.56 -52.35 -2.11
C VAL A 1088 -17.82 -52.93 -1.43
N PRO A 1089 -18.25 -52.45 -0.25
CA PRO A 1089 -19.46 -52.97 0.41
C PRO A 1089 -20.73 -52.70 -0.42
N ILE A 1090 -20.80 -51.56 -1.12
CA ILE A 1090 -21.92 -51.22 -2.01
C ILE A 1090 -22.04 -52.24 -3.15
N ARG A 1091 -20.92 -52.57 -3.82
CA ARG A 1091 -20.88 -53.57 -4.90
C ARG A 1091 -21.33 -54.95 -4.42
N GLN A 1092 -20.86 -55.36 -3.25
CA GLN A 1092 -21.28 -56.62 -2.66
C GLN A 1092 -22.79 -56.62 -2.42
N SER A 1093 -23.31 -55.57 -1.77
CA SER A 1093 -24.74 -55.41 -1.49
C SER A 1093 -25.60 -55.42 -2.75
N LEU A 1094 -25.18 -54.75 -3.84
CA LEU A 1094 -25.92 -54.72 -5.12
C LEU A 1094 -25.99 -56.08 -5.81
N SER A 1095 -24.95 -56.90 -5.66
CA SER A 1095 -24.83 -58.23 -6.31
C SER A 1095 -25.66 -59.33 -5.62
N GLU A 1096 -26.04 -59.12 -4.35
CA GLU A 1096 -26.85 -60.08 -3.61
C GLU A 1096 -28.31 -60.09 -4.11
N PRO A 1097 -28.94 -61.26 -4.24
CA PRO A 1097 -30.34 -61.35 -4.66
C PRO A 1097 -31.27 -60.80 -3.56
N LEU A 1098 -32.28 -60.04 -3.96
CA LEU A 1098 -33.27 -59.51 -3.02
C LEU A 1098 -33.98 -60.66 -2.28
N PRO A 1099 -34.06 -60.64 -0.94
CA PRO A 1099 -34.73 -61.69 -0.18
C PRO A 1099 -36.22 -61.74 -0.49
N GLU A 1100 -36.80 -62.94 -0.45
CA GLU A 1100 -38.25 -63.14 -0.62
C GLU A 1100 -39.00 -62.63 0.62
N ILE A 1101 -40.13 -61.93 0.40
CA ILE A 1101 -40.95 -61.36 1.48
C ILE A 1101 -42.05 -62.36 1.83
N SER A 1102 -41.88 -63.10 2.94
CA SER A 1102 -42.92 -63.97 3.50
C SER A 1102 -43.98 -63.17 4.26
N GLU A 1103 -45.13 -63.79 4.56
CA GLU A 1103 -46.19 -63.14 5.36
C GLU A 1103 -45.71 -62.78 6.78
N GLU A 1104 -44.86 -63.61 7.39
CA GLU A 1104 -44.26 -63.35 8.71
C GLU A 1104 -43.36 -62.10 8.68
N VAL A 1105 -42.58 -61.96 7.61
CA VAL A 1105 -41.72 -60.82 7.36
C VAL A 1105 -42.54 -59.54 7.11
N TYR A 1106 -43.60 -59.62 6.30
CA TYR A 1106 -44.49 -58.48 6.07
C TYR A 1106 -45.11 -57.95 7.36
N ARG A 1107 -45.53 -58.85 8.26
CA ARG A 1107 -46.07 -58.48 9.58
C ARG A 1107 -45.00 -57.85 10.47
N ALA A 1108 -43.78 -58.39 10.47
CA ALA A 1108 -42.65 -57.82 11.21
C ALA A 1108 -42.27 -56.42 10.72
N ASP A 1109 -42.17 -56.21 9.40
CA ASP A 1109 -41.85 -54.92 8.79
C ASP A 1109 -42.97 -53.88 9.02
N THR A 1110 -44.24 -54.31 9.05
CA THR A 1110 -45.38 -53.43 9.37
C THR A 1110 -45.39 -53.01 10.83
N ALA A 1111 -45.05 -53.91 11.75
CA ALA A 1111 -44.90 -53.59 13.18
C ALA A 1111 -43.69 -52.67 13.42
N LEU A 1112 -42.56 -52.94 12.75
CA LEU A 1112 -41.37 -52.10 12.80
C LEU A 1112 -41.64 -50.68 12.28
N ALA A 1113 -42.31 -50.54 11.13
CA ALA A 1113 -42.70 -49.25 10.57
C ALA A 1113 -43.55 -48.43 11.57
N ALA A 1114 -44.56 -49.05 12.18
CA ALA A 1114 -45.39 -48.39 13.19
C ALA A 1114 -44.60 -48.02 14.45
N THR A 1115 -43.59 -48.81 14.82
CA THR A 1115 -42.72 -48.52 15.96
C THR A 1115 -41.81 -47.33 15.66
N ILE A 1116 -41.24 -47.25 14.45
CA ILE A 1116 -40.42 -46.12 13.98
C ILE A 1116 -41.27 -44.85 13.87
N GLU A 1117 -42.47 -44.90 13.28
CA GLU A 1117 -43.38 -43.74 13.20
C GLU A 1117 -43.76 -43.21 14.60
N ASN A 1118 -44.01 -44.10 15.57
CA ASN A 1118 -44.24 -43.68 16.96
C ASN A 1118 -42.98 -43.08 17.61
N LEU A 1119 -41.80 -43.60 17.28
CA LEU A 1119 -40.52 -43.06 17.75
C LEU A 1119 -40.31 -41.62 17.26
N GLU A 1120 -40.66 -41.34 16.01
CA GLU A 1120 -40.59 -40.00 15.43
C GLU A 1120 -41.57 -39.03 16.10
N VAL A 1121 -42.81 -39.47 16.38
CA VAL A 1121 -43.81 -38.65 17.09
C VAL A 1121 -43.43 -38.36 18.54
N VAL A 1122 -42.61 -39.22 19.17
CA VAL A 1122 -42.13 -39.04 20.55
C VAL A 1122 -40.93 -38.10 20.62
N ASN A 1123 -40.11 -38.05 19.57
CA ASN A 1123 -38.89 -37.23 19.51
C ASN A 1123 -39.04 -35.94 18.66
N ALA A 1124 -40.20 -35.72 18.02
CA ALA A 1124 -40.60 -34.48 17.34
C ALA A 1124 -41.52 -33.63 18.24
#